data_AF-A0A1Z8WA45-F1
#
_entry.id   AF-A0A1Z8WA45-F1
#
_cell.length_a   1.000
_cell.length_b   1.000
_cell.length_c   1.000
_cell.angle_alpha   90.00
_cell.angle_beta   90.00
_cell.angle_gamma   90.00
#
_symmetry.space_group_name_H-M   'P 1'
#
loop_
_entity.id
_entity.type
_entity.pdbx_description
1 polymer ?
#
loop_
_entity_poly.entity_id
_entity_poly.type
_entity_poly.pdbx_seq_one_letter_code
_entity_poly.pdbx_strand_id
1 'polypeptide(L)'
;MSTVKLRIDVLRWEVFYSAITSMKQFFLITAIATAIQSGAAYEQELFNTQELSSPFLNSNQALDKITVPKGFKVQLSAAEPSVQQPIAMAWDSRGRLWVAECYTYANSLLRFDMRMKDRILIFEDTNHDGIFDKRKVFWDKGTRIAGIEIGFGGVWVAAAPNILFLPDLNGDDLPDGQPEIILNGFESDRIRHNIVNGLRWGPDGWLYGRHGILATSNIGSPNASKEERVKMNCGIFRYHPVKKTFEVVAEGTTNPWGHDWDEHGQLFFINTVIGHLWHVIPGARYKRMYGNHFDKHLYELIPQTADHYHWDVGNEQWSDLKKDGMTSATDAAGGGHAHSGMMIYTGNNWPKEYHGNVFTLNLHGRRINQDKLLRSNAGYVGKHSDDFMFTDDVWFRGIELSCGPDGGVYVLDWSDIGECHESDGVHRTSGRIFKISYGKTKMLLKPLNELSSMELVNMQSHPNEWQSRIARRLLQERAVKREDLSQAQKSLRLLYEKSESVQHRLRAMWALNSINEVDQSWLLEQLYEKNEHIRVWAIKLLTDNGKVSDKVLEQFESLAETEPSGLVQLHLASVLRLLPFSKRWDLAGVLASKDTFANDPVLPLMIWYGISPVVGEDRSGAIQFISKCKIPKLRTFTARRLASSTGTNEEK
;
A
#
# COMPACT_ATOMS: atom_id res chain seq x y z
N MET A 1 -80.54 -0.81 -44.47
CA MET A 1 -80.00 0.52 -44.14
C MET A 1 -79.42 0.55 -42.71
N SER A 2 -78.62 -0.45 -42.34
CA SER A 2 -78.09 -0.61 -40.97
C SER A 2 -76.66 -1.16 -40.91
N THR A 3 -75.93 -1.15 -42.04
CA THR A 3 -74.59 -1.77 -42.13
C THR A 3 -73.48 -0.84 -42.62
N VAL A 4 -73.78 0.44 -42.86
CA VAL A 4 -72.78 1.45 -43.32
C VAL A 4 -72.35 2.40 -42.20
N LYS A 5 -73.15 2.55 -41.12
CA LYS A 5 -72.80 3.41 -39.98
C LYS A 5 -71.77 2.79 -39.02
N LEU A 6 -71.74 1.47 -38.86
CA LEU A 6 -70.79 0.79 -37.97
C LEU A 6 -69.35 0.69 -38.52
N ARG A 7 -69.15 0.85 -39.84
CA ARG A 7 -67.80 0.76 -40.45
C ARG A 7 -67.02 2.07 -40.41
N ILE A 8 -67.70 3.22 -40.24
CA ILE A 8 -67.05 4.54 -40.20
C ILE A 8 -66.58 4.91 -38.79
N ASP A 9 -67.25 4.42 -37.74
CA ASP A 9 -66.85 4.69 -36.36
C ASP A 9 -65.68 3.82 -35.88
N VAL A 10 -65.53 2.59 -36.40
CA VAL A 10 -64.37 1.72 -36.09
C VAL A 10 -63.09 2.21 -36.77
N LEU A 11 -63.17 2.68 -38.02
CA LEU A 11 -62.03 3.25 -38.75
C LEU A 11 -61.59 4.61 -38.17
N ARG A 12 -62.50 5.41 -37.63
CA ARG A 12 -62.15 6.65 -36.91
C ARG A 12 -61.47 6.37 -35.56
N TRP A 13 -61.87 5.31 -34.85
CA TRP A 13 -61.24 4.93 -33.59
C TRP A 13 -59.85 4.30 -33.76
N GLU A 14 -59.63 3.46 -34.77
CA GLU A 14 -58.29 2.87 -35.00
C GLU A 14 -57.26 3.91 -35.48
N VAL A 15 -57.67 4.89 -36.28
CA VAL A 15 -56.77 5.99 -36.71
C VAL A 15 -56.48 6.94 -35.56
N PHE A 16 -57.45 7.22 -34.67
CA PHE A 16 -57.21 8.05 -33.48
C PHE A 16 -56.34 7.34 -32.44
N TYR A 17 -56.54 6.03 -32.24
CA TYR A 17 -55.74 5.25 -31.31
C TYR A 17 -54.29 5.13 -31.83
N SER A 18 -54.10 4.80 -33.11
CA SER A 18 -52.77 4.73 -33.74
C SER A 18 -52.01 6.07 -33.72
N ALA A 19 -52.71 7.20 -33.90
CA ALA A 19 -52.11 8.53 -33.79
C ALA A 19 -51.71 8.90 -32.35
N ILE A 20 -52.49 8.49 -31.34
CA ILE A 20 -52.16 8.71 -29.92
C ILE A 20 -51.02 7.79 -29.46
N THR A 21 -50.97 6.53 -29.92
CA THR A 21 -49.86 5.62 -29.62
C THR A 21 -48.57 6.06 -30.31
N SER A 22 -48.66 6.57 -31.55
CA SER A 22 -47.50 7.11 -32.29
C SER A 22 -47.03 8.45 -31.70
N MET A 23 -47.91 9.34 -31.24
CA MET A 23 -47.50 10.55 -30.52
C MET A 23 -46.88 10.22 -29.16
N LYS A 24 -47.41 9.24 -28.41
CA LYS A 24 -46.80 8.80 -27.14
C LYS A 24 -45.43 8.14 -27.37
N GLN A 25 -45.26 7.34 -28.42
CA GLN A 25 -43.94 6.80 -28.79
C GLN A 25 -43.00 7.89 -29.27
N PHE A 26 -43.46 8.89 -30.03
CA PHE A 26 -42.62 10.00 -30.49
C PHE A 26 -42.20 10.92 -29.33
N PHE A 27 -43.09 11.24 -28.38
CA PHE A 27 -42.73 11.99 -27.17
C PHE A 27 -41.83 11.18 -26.22
N LEU A 28 -42.02 9.86 -26.11
CA LEU A 28 -41.14 9.00 -25.31
C LEU A 28 -39.76 8.85 -25.96
N ILE A 29 -39.67 8.72 -27.28
CA ILE A 29 -38.40 8.66 -28.03
C ILE A 29 -37.69 10.02 -28.03
N THR A 30 -38.43 11.14 -28.09
CA THR A 30 -37.81 12.47 -28.03
C THR A 30 -37.38 12.83 -26.61
N ALA A 31 -38.10 12.39 -25.56
CA ALA A 31 -37.68 12.55 -24.16
C ALA A 31 -36.49 11.63 -23.78
N ILE A 32 -36.42 10.44 -24.36
CA ILE A 32 -35.23 9.56 -24.25
C ILE A 32 -34.06 10.17 -25.05
N ALA A 33 -34.30 10.76 -26.22
CA ALA A 33 -33.26 11.41 -27.02
C ALA A 33 -32.71 12.71 -26.39
N THR A 34 -33.53 13.50 -25.68
CA THR A 34 -33.03 14.65 -24.90
C THR A 34 -32.42 14.26 -23.56
N ALA A 35 -32.84 13.15 -22.93
CA ALA A 35 -32.16 12.62 -21.74
C ALA A 35 -30.78 11.99 -22.05
N ILE A 36 -30.55 11.55 -23.29
CA ILE A 36 -29.24 11.06 -23.74
C ILE A 36 -28.25 12.22 -24.02
N GLN A 37 -28.71 13.47 -24.10
CA GLN A 37 -27.87 14.64 -24.39
C GLN A 37 -27.48 15.48 -23.17
N SER A 38 -27.87 15.07 -21.96
CA SER A 38 -27.30 15.60 -20.72
C SER A 38 -26.96 14.42 -19.80
N GLY A 39 -25.78 13.84 -20.00
CA GLY A 39 -25.18 12.84 -19.11
C GLY A 39 -24.79 13.43 -17.76
N ALA A 40 -25.73 14.05 -17.05
CA ALA A 40 -25.56 14.36 -15.65
C ALA A 40 -25.68 13.02 -14.90
N ALA A 41 -24.54 12.47 -14.49
CA ALA A 41 -24.52 11.39 -13.51
C ALA A 41 -25.43 11.78 -12.33
N TYR A 42 -26.29 10.86 -11.89
CA TYR A 42 -27.12 11.10 -10.72
C TYR A 42 -26.21 11.33 -9.51
N GLU A 43 -26.07 12.59 -9.10
CA GLU A 43 -25.28 12.94 -7.93
C GLU A 43 -26.07 12.54 -6.68
N GLN A 44 -25.55 11.57 -5.93
CA GLN A 44 -26.20 11.10 -4.71
C GLN A 44 -26.32 12.26 -3.71
N GLU A 45 -27.46 12.36 -3.03
CA GLU A 45 -27.63 13.33 -1.96
C GLU A 45 -26.82 12.90 -0.73
N LEU A 46 -25.77 13.67 -0.41
CA LEU A 46 -24.97 13.44 0.78
C LEU A 46 -25.62 14.08 2.00
N PHE A 47 -25.58 13.37 3.13
CA PHE A 47 -25.96 13.93 4.42
C PHE A 47 -24.85 13.74 5.45
N ASN A 48 -24.68 14.76 6.28
CA ASN A 48 -23.75 14.75 7.41
C ASN A 48 -24.48 14.25 8.64
N THR A 49 -23.83 13.35 9.39
CA THR A 49 -24.34 12.88 10.68
C THR A 49 -23.53 13.40 11.84
N GLN A 50 -22.42 14.11 11.58
CA GLN A 50 -21.60 14.73 12.60
C GLN A 50 -22.22 16.04 13.07
N GLU A 51 -22.36 16.19 14.39
CA GLU A 51 -22.74 17.48 14.97
C GLU A 51 -21.56 18.45 14.91
N LEU A 52 -21.83 19.71 14.53
CA LEU A 52 -20.81 20.76 14.49
C LEU A 52 -20.52 21.25 15.92
N SER A 53 -19.69 20.52 16.66
CA SER A 53 -19.26 20.91 18.02
C SER A 53 -18.14 21.96 18.00
N SER A 54 -17.48 22.15 16.86
CA SER A 54 -16.45 23.17 16.61
C SER A 54 -16.72 23.88 15.28
N PRO A 55 -16.29 25.16 15.10
CA PRO A 55 -16.48 25.87 13.84
C PRO A 55 -15.81 25.15 12.67
N PHE A 56 -16.57 24.84 11.62
CA PHE A 56 -16.03 24.32 10.36
C PHE A 56 -15.32 25.45 9.61
N LEU A 57 -14.01 25.32 9.41
CA LEU A 57 -13.23 26.27 8.63
C LEU A 57 -13.46 26.02 7.14
N ASN A 58 -13.67 27.09 6.37
CA ASN A 58 -13.60 26.96 4.92
C ASN A 58 -12.16 26.66 4.49
N SER A 59 -11.99 26.18 3.25
CA SER A 59 -10.72 25.62 2.80
C SER A 59 -9.56 26.64 2.84
N ASN A 60 -9.81 27.92 2.55
CA ASN A 60 -8.78 28.97 2.66
C ASN A 60 -8.41 29.27 4.12
N GLN A 61 -9.41 29.32 5.01
CA GLN A 61 -9.15 29.48 6.45
C GLN A 61 -8.34 28.32 7.02
N ALA A 62 -8.61 27.09 6.58
CA ALA A 62 -7.83 25.91 6.95
C ALA A 62 -6.40 25.98 6.42
N LEU A 63 -6.20 26.42 5.16
CA LEU A 63 -4.87 26.67 4.59
C LEU A 63 -4.07 27.69 5.42
N ASP A 64 -4.71 28.76 5.89
CA ASP A 64 -4.08 29.79 6.72
C ASP A 64 -3.66 29.29 8.11
N LYS A 65 -4.13 28.10 8.54
CA LYS A 65 -3.71 27.45 9.79
C LYS A 65 -2.46 26.59 9.65
N ILE A 66 -1.96 26.39 8.43
CA ILE A 66 -0.85 25.49 8.17
C ILE A 66 0.49 26.23 8.33
N THR A 67 1.38 25.62 9.11
CA THR A 67 2.77 26.05 9.25
C THR A 67 3.72 24.99 8.69
N VAL A 68 4.69 25.43 7.89
CA VAL A 68 5.75 24.59 7.29
C VAL A 68 7.12 25.30 7.39
N PRO A 69 8.24 24.57 7.27
CA PRO A 69 9.58 25.14 7.28
C PRO A 69 9.78 26.22 6.22
N LYS A 70 10.71 27.14 6.51
CA LYS A 70 11.04 28.25 5.61
C LYS A 70 11.39 27.76 4.21
N GLY A 71 10.80 28.40 3.20
CA GLY A 71 11.03 28.09 1.78
C GLY A 71 10.03 27.10 1.18
N PHE A 72 9.27 26.39 2.03
CA PHE A 72 8.13 25.62 1.58
C PHE A 72 6.89 26.49 1.40
N LYS A 73 6.04 26.09 0.47
CA LYS A 73 4.71 26.65 0.23
C LYS A 73 3.69 25.52 0.27
N VAL A 74 2.61 25.73 1.00
CA VAL A 74 1.39 24.92 0.93
C VAL A 74 0.35 25.66 0.11
N GLN A 75 -0.41 24.95 -0.72
CA GLN A 75 -1.56 25.48 -1.44
C GLN A 75 -2.68 24.45 -1.49
N LEU A 76 -3.90 24.91 -1.76
CA LEU A 76 -5.03 24.03 -2.09
C LEU A 76 -4.94 23.62 -3.56
N SER A 77 -4.90 22.33 -3.82
CA SER A 77 -5.04 21.78 -5.17
C SER A 77 -6.49 21.48 -5.54
N ALA A 78 -7.29 21.06 -4.56
CA ALA A 78 -8.74 20.94 -4.65
C ALA A 78 -9.34 20.97 -3.24
N ALA A 79 -10.60 21.33 -3.12
CA ALA A 79 -11.33 21.28 -1.84
C ALA A 79 -12.83 21.04 -2.08
N GLU A 80 -13.59 20.84 -1.00
CA GLU A 80 -15.04 20.75 -1.07
C GLU A 80 -15.67 21.91 -1.89
N PRO A 81 -16.66 21.64 -2.76
CA PRO A 81 -17.30 20.35 -3.03
C PRO A 81 -16.59 19.50 -4.11
N SER A 82 -15.49 19.96 -4.70
CA SER A 82 -14.82 19.23 -5.79
C SER A 82 -14.24 17.88 -5.32
N VAL A 83 -13.81 17.81 -4.06
CA VAL A 83 -13.37 16.59 -3.37
C VAL A 83 -13.98 16.55 -1.97
N GLN A 84 -14.37 15.37 -1.50
CA GLN A 84 -15.08 15.14 -0.25
C GLN A 84 -14.76 13.74 0.29
N GLN A 85 -14.41 13.62 1.57
CA GLN A 85 -14.01 12.36 2.23
C GLN A 85 -12.94 11.55 1.45
N PRO A 86 -11.84 12.19 0.99
CA PRO A 86 -10.80 11.49 0.25
C PRO A 86 -10.08 10.46 1.15
N ILE A 87 -10.13 9.17 0.78
CA ILE A 87 -9.52 8.07 1.56
C ILE A 87 -8.22 7.53 0.97
N ALA A 88 -8.03 7.67 -0.34
CA ALA A 88 -6.88 7.14 -1.03
C ALA A 88 -6.63 7.90 -2.33
N MET A 89 -5.38 7.92 -2.77
CA MET A 89 -4.99 8.46 -4.07
C MET A 89 -3.97 7.60 -4.78
N ALA A 90 -3.90 7.75 -6.10
CA ALA A 90 -2.90 7.17 -6.98
C ALA A 90 -2.62 8.10 -8.17
N TRP A 91 -1.45 7.97 -8.79
CA TRP A 91 -1.06 8.75 -9.96
C TRP A 91 -1.05 7.88 -11.21
N ASP A 92 -1.62 8.40 -12.30
CA ASP A 92 -1.53 7.73 -13.60
C ASP A 92 -0.31 8.15 -14.41
N SER A 93 -0.09 7.51 -15.55
CA SER A 93 1.06 7.79 -16.44
C SER A 93 1.00 9.16 -17.13
N ARG A 94 -0.13 9.85 -17.08
CA ARG A 94 -0.32 11.20 -17.62
C ARG A 94 -0.04 12.28 -16.57
N GLY A 95 0.23 11.91 -15.32
CA GLY A 95 0.43 12.84 -14.21
C GLY A 95 -0.87 13.36 -13.60
N ARG A 96 -2.00 12.69 -13.84
CA ARG A 96 -3.30 13.03 -13.22
C ARG A 96 -3.42 12.34 -11.87
N LEU A 97 -4.09 13.01 -10.93
CA LEU A 97 -4.34 12.48 -9.60
C LEU A 97 -5.70 11.79 -9.56
N TRP A 98 -5.70 10.51 -9.22
CA TRP A 98 -6.91 9.73 -9.00
C TRP A 98 -7.19 9.69 -7.50
N VAL A 99 -8.43 9.93 -7.10
CA VAL A 99 -8.84 10.02 -5.68
C VAL A 99 -10.06 9.16 -5.44
N ALA A 100 -10.02 8.32 -4.42
CA ALA A 100 -11.19 7.60 -3.94
C ALA A 100 -11.84 8.37 -2.77
N GLU A 101 -13.16 8.45 -2.80
CA GLU A 101 -13.97 9.08 -1.77
C GLU A 101 -14.86 8.02 -1.11
N CYS A 102 -14.86 7.98 0.22
CA CYS A 102 -15.53 6.93 0.99
C CYS A 102 -16.75 7.47 1.74
N TYR A 103 -17.89 7.57 1.04
CA TYR A 103 -19.15 8.01 1.64
C TYR A 103 -19.84 6.93 2.46
N THR A 104 -19.50 5.66 2.21
CA THR A 104 -20.09 4.53 2.94
C THR A 104 -19.62 4.46 4.38
N TYR A 105 -18.48 5.05 4.77
CA TYR A 105 -18.06 5.05 6.17
C TYR A 105 -19.12 5.69 7.08
N ALA A 106 -19.37 5.08 8.24
CA ALA A 106 -20.39 5.52 9.18
C ALA A 106 -19.95 5.33 10.65
N ASN A 107 -20.84 5.66 11.58
CA ASN A 107 -20.63 5.51 13.01
C ASN A 107 -20.40 4.03 13.44
N SER A 108 -20.05 3.81 14.70
CA SER A 108 -19.72 2.48 15.24
C SER A 108 -20.85 1.46 15.19
N LEU A 109 -22.11 1.90 15.23
CA LEU A 109 -23.28 1.03 15.16
C LEU A 109 -23.52 0.53 13.74
N LEU A 110 -23.51 1.43 12.75
CA LEU A 110 -23.79 1.10 11.36
C LEU A 110 -22.56 0.56 10.63
N ARG A 111 -21.37 1.02 11.03
CA ARG A 111 -20.03 0.78 10.44
C ARG A 111 -19.92 1.31 9.01
N PHE A 112 -20.76 0.81 8.12
CA PHE A 112 -20.89 1.25 6.74
C PHE A 112 -22.37 1.45 6.37
N ASP A 113 -22.72 2.63 5.88
CA ASP A 113 -24.04 2.94 5.32
C ASP A 113 -24.09 2.56 3.84
N MET A 114 -24.62 1.38 3.53
CA MET A 114 -24.67 0.84 2.18
C MET A 114 -25.72 1.53 1.27
N ARG A 115 -26.47 2.50 1.80
CA ARG A 115 -27.33 3.40 1.00
C ARG A 115 -26.50 4.43 0.23
N MET A 116 -25.30 4.77 0.75
CA MET A 116 -24.32 5.59 0.07
C MET A 116 -23.52 4.78 -0.95
N LYS A 117 -22.85 5.48 -1.87
CA LYS A 117 -21.90 4.89 -2.81
C LYS A 117 -20.58 5.63 -2.81
N ASP A 118 -19.49 4.92 -2.64
CA ASP A 118 -18.16 5.49 -2.79
C ASP A 118 -17.88 5.78 -4.26
N ARG A 119 -17.00 6.75 -4.53
CA ARG A 119 -16.64 7.14 -5.90
C ARG A 119 -15.14 7.32 -6.11
N ILE A 120 -14.72 7.25 -7.37
CA ILE A 120 -13.36 7.47 -7.83
C ILE A 120 -13.38 8.65 -8.80
N LEU A 121 -12.56 9.65 -8.49
CA LEU A 121 -12.40 10.90 -9.24
C LEU A 121 -11.06 10.93 -9.95
N ILE A 122 -10.99 11.67 -11.05
CA ILE A 122 -9.76 12.01 -11.76
C ILE A 122 -9.62 13.52 -11.76
N PHE A 123 -8.47 14.01 -11.28
CA PHE A 123 -8.08 15.41 -11.26
C PHE A 123 -6.91 15.65 -12.21
N GLU A 124 -6.99 16.74 -12.97
CA GLU A 124 -5.95 17.16 -13.91
C GLU A 124 -5.66 18.66 -13.70
N ASP A 125 -4.37 18.98 -13.68
CA ASP A 125 -3.82 20.34 -13.63
C ASP A 125 -3.23 20.62 -15.01
N THR A 126 -3.99 21.35 -15.85
CA THR A 126 -3.68 21.57 -17.27
C THR A 126 -2.83 22.81 -17.51
N ASN A 127 -2.75 23.72 -16.54
CA ASN A 127 -1.93 24.92 -16.61
C ASN A 127 -0.64 24.83 -15.77
N HIS A 128 -0.50 23.76 -14.98
CA HIS A 128 0.65 23.41 -14.15
C HIS A 128 0.93 24.41 -13.02
N ASP A 129 -0.11 25.06 -12.48
CA ASP A 129 0.00 25.94 -11.31
C ASP A 129 -0.16 25.19 -9.97
N GLY A 130 -0.42 23.88 -10.03
CA GLY A 130 -0.65 23.01 -8.88
C GLY A 130 -2.08 23.03 -8.34
N ILE A 131 -3.02 23.67 -9.03
CA ILE A 131 -4.46 23.64 -8.77
C ILE A 131 -5.11 22.77 -9.85
N PHE A 132 -6.00 21.85 -9.44
CA PHE A 132 -6.69 21.00 -10.40
C PHE A 132 -7.86 21.76 -11.05
N ASP A 133 -7.72 22.12 -12.32
CA ASP A 133 -8.74 22.83 -13.10
C ASP A 133 -9.74 21.90 -13.82
N LYS A 134 -9.45 20.58 -13.87
CA LYS A 134 -10.36 19.57 -14.40
C LYS A 134 -10.63 18.45 -13.41
N ARG A 135 -11.89 18.01 -13.40
CA ARG A 135 -12.39 16.90 -12.60
C ARG A 135 -13.32 16.02 -13.43
N LYS A 136 -13.15 14.70 -13.31
CA LYS A 136 -14.09 13.69 -13.84
C LYS A 136 -14.47 12.69 -12.74
N VAL A 137 -15.67 12.12 -12.84
CA VAL A 137 -16.06 10.94 -12.07
C VAL A 137 -15.76 9.73 -12.95
N PHE A 138 -14.85 8.86 -12.53
CA PHE A 138 -14.55 7.61 -13.22
C PHE A 138 -15.56 6.53 -12.85
N TRP A 139 -15.83 6.36 -11.56
CA TRP A 139 -16.73 5.32 -11.06
C TRP A 139 -17.43 5.76 -9.78
N ASP A 140 -18.72 5.53 -9.65
CA ASP A 140 -19.58 6.02 -8.55
C ASP A 140 -20.46 4.94 -7.93
N LYS A 141 -20.14 3.67 -8.17
CA LYS A 141 -20.91 2.51 -7.67
C LYS A 141 -20.17 1.76 -6.56
N GLY A 142 -19.13 2.36 -6.00
CA GLY A 142 -18.25 1.75 -5.02
C GLY A 142 -18.90 1.59 -3.65
N THR A 143 -18.28 0.73 -2.83
CA THR A 143 -18.63 0.57 -1.41
C THR A 143 -17.40 0.09 -0.63
N ARG A 144 -17.20 0.62 0.57
CA ARG A 144 -16.09 0.29 1.48
C ARG A 144 -14.71 0.45 0.83
N ILE A 145 -14.53 1.43 -0.06
CA ILE A 145 -13.23 1.70 -0.68
C ILE A 145 -12.26 2.21 0.39
N ALA A 146 -11.07 1.62 0.42
CA ALA A 146 -9.98 2.01 1.31
C ALA A 146 -8.60 2.01 0.62
N GLY A 147 -8.56 1.89 -0.71
CA GLY A 147 -7.33 1.95 -1.47
C GLY A 147 -7.59 1.88 -2.96
N ILE A 148 -6.82 2.63 -3.74
CA ILE A 148 -6.81 2.56 -5.19
C ILE A 148 -5.36 2.57 -5.71
N GLU A 149 -5.14 1.96 -6.85
CA GLU A 149 -3.87 2.02 -7.59
C GLU A 149 -4.13 1.91 -9.10
N ILE A 150 -3.34 2.61 -9.92
CA ILE A 150 -3.53 2.67 -11.38
C ILE A 150 -2.49 1.79 -12.07
N GLY A 151 -2.91 1.01 -13.07
CA GLY A 151 -1.98 0.20 -13.87
C GLY A 151 -2.64 -0.98 -14.53
N PHE A 152 -1.95 -1.56 -15.52
CA PHE A 152 -2.45 -2.68 -16.32
C PHE A 152 -3.75 -2.36 -17.06
N GLY A 153 -3.93 -1.10 -17.49
CA GLY A 153 -5.10 -0.65 -18.26
C GLY A 153 -6.37 -0.53 -17.43
N GLY A 154 -6.27 -0.10 -16.18
CA GLY A 154 -7.43 0.12 -15.32
C GLY A 154 -7.07 0.53 -13.90
N VAL A 155 -8.06 0.40 -13.01
CA VAL A 155 -7.99 0.79 -11.60
C VAL A 155 -8.14 -0.43 -10.70
N TRP A 156 -7.16 -0.63 -9.83
CA TRP A 156 -7.21 -1.63 -8.76
C TRP A 156 -7.83 -1.00 -7.53
N VAL A 157 -8.81 -1.66 -6.90
CA VAL A 157 -9.55 -1.10 -5.77
C VAL A 157 -9.59 -2.09 -4.61
N ALA A 158 -9.10 -1.66 -3.45
CA ALA A 158 -9.33 -2.35 -2.19
C ALA A 158 -10.69 -1.92 -1.63
N ALA A 159 -11.67 -2.80 -1.76
CA ALA A 159 -13.07 -2.57 -1.37
C ALA A 159 -13.63 -3.82 -0.70
N ALA A 160 -13.49 -3.91 0.64
CA ALA A 160 -13.83 -5.12 1.39
C ALA A 160 -15.29 -5.56 1.09
N PRO A 161 -15.54 -6.85 0.77
CA PRO A 161 -14.69 -8.01 1.00
C PRO A 161 -13.73 -8.38 -0.15
N ASN A 162 -13.52 -7.48 -1.12
CA ASN A 162 -12.85 -7.77 -2.38
C ASN A 162 -11.62 -6.87 -2.64
N ILE A 163 -10.72 -7.37 -3.49
CA ILE A 163 -9.90 -6.54 -4.37
C ILE A 163 -10.54 -6.59 -5.75
N LEU A 164 -10.90 -5.43 -6.30
CA LEU A 164 -11.53 -5.28 -7.60
C LEU A 164 -10.52 -4.76 -8.63
N PHE A 165 -10.77 -5.05 -9.91
CA PHE A 165 -10.16 -4.38 -11.04
C PHE A 165 -11.25 -3.78 -11.93
N LEU A 166 -11.12 -2.50 -12.26
CA LEU A 166 -12.01 -1.78 -13.16
C LEU A 166 -11.24 -1.50 -14.45
N PRO A 167 -11.55 -2.20 -15.56
CA PRO A 167 -10.84 -2.01 -16.81
C PRO A 167 -11.17 -0.65 -17.44
N ASP A 168 -10.14 -0.03 -18.02
CA ASP A 168 -10.17 1.15 -18.89
C ASP A 168 -9.10 0.94 -19.98
N LEU A 169 -9.35 -0.08 -20.81
CA LEU A 169 -8.47 -0.54 -21.88
C LEU A 169 -8.51 0.40 -23.09
N ASN A 170 -9.63 1.09 -23.29
CA ASN A 170 -9.79 2.06 -24.36
C ASN A 170 -9.22 3.45 -24.01
N GLY A 171 -8.98 3.73 -22.72
CA GLY A 171 -8.38 4.95 -22.21
C GLY A 171 -9.29 6.18 -22.28
N ASP A 172 -10.62 5.99 -22.29
CA ASP A 172 -11.61 7.07 -22.39
C ASP A 172 -11.99 7.67 -21.02
N ASP A 173 -11.37 7.18 -19.94
CA ASP A 173 -11.67 7.52 -18.55
C ASP A 173 -13.07 7.06 -18.08
N LEU A 174 -13.59 5.97 -18.65
CA LEU A 174 -14.79 5.28 -18.19
C LEU A 174 -14.50 3.77 -17.98
N PRO A 175 -15.11 3.12 -16.97
CA PRO A 175 -15.01 1.68 -16.85
C PRO A 175 -15.59 0.98 -18.08
N ASP A 176 -14.80 0.14 -18.73
CA ASP A 176 -15.20 -0.65 -19.91
C ASP A 176 -16.28 -1.72 -19.59
N GLY A 177 -16.53 -1.98 -18.31
CA GLY A 177 -17.46 -3.01 -17.87
C GLY A 177 -17.73 -3.02 -16.38
N GLN A 178 -18.31 -4.14 -15.92
CA GLN A 178 -18.49 -4.38 -14.49
C GLN A 178 -17.15 -4.62 -13.80
N PRO A 179 -16.99 -4.23 -12.52
CA PRO A 179 -15.78 -4.53 -11.77
C PRO A 179 -15.48 -6.04 -11.74
N GLU A 180 -14.25 -6.41 -12.05
CA GLU A 180 -13.75 -7.77 -11.92
C GLU A 180 -13.34 -8.03 -10.48
N ILE A 181 -13.81 -9.12 -9.87
CA ILE A 181 -13.35 -9.54 -8.54
C ILE A 181 -12.04 -10.31 -8.72
N ILE A 182 -10.92 -9.73 -8.31
CA ILE A 182 -9.60 -10.36 -8.42
C ILE A 182 -9.32 -11.25 -7.22
N LEU A 183 -9.63 -10.75 -6.02
CA LEU A 183 -9.54 -11.49 -4.77
C LEU A 183 -10.81 -11.24 -3.95
N ASN A 184 -11.26 -12.25 -3.20
CA ASN A 184 -12.33 -12.12 -2.23
C ASN A 184 -11.98 -12.82 -0.90
N GLY A 185 -12.85 -12.66 0.10
CA GLY A 185 -12.70 -13.30 1.41
C GLY A 185 -11.98 -12.44 2.45
N PHE A 186 -11.78 -11.15 2.15
CA PHE A 186 -11.47 -10.16 3.19
C PHE A 186 -12.69 -9.97 4.08
N GLU A 187 -12.50 -10.02 5.40
CA GLU A 187 -13.59 -9.80 6.34
C GLU A 187 -14.06 -8.33 6.27
N SER A 188 -15.37 -8.14 6.26
CA SER A 188 -15.98 -6.81 6.13
C SER A 188 -17.21 -6.59 7.01
N ASP A 189 -17.77 -7.63 7.63
CA ASP A 189 -19.03 -7.54 8.33
C ASP A 189 -18.83 -7.08 9.78
N ARG A 190 -17.72 -7.49 10.39
CA ARG A 190 -17.40 -7.20 11.79
C ARG A 190 -16.44 -6.02 11.97
N ILE A 191 -15.84 -5.53 10.88
CA ILE A 191 -14.83 -4.48 10.93
C ILE A 191 -15.39 -3.13 10.46
N ARG A 192 -15.03 -2.05 11.16
CA ARG A 192 -15.30 -0.66 10.75
C ARG A 192 -14.11 0.02 10.06
N HIS A 193 -12.90 -0.09 10.59
CA HIS A 193 -11.74 0.73 10.15
C HIS A 193 -10.40 -0.02 10.05
N ASN A 194 -10.32 -1.30 10.44
CA ASN A 194 -9.11 -2.14 10.27
C ASN A 194 -9.25 -3.08 9.06
N ILE A 195 -9.76 -2.54 7.96
CA ILE A 195 -10.07 -3.28 6.73
C ILE A 195 -8.85 -3.38 5.80
N VAL A 196 -8.98 -4.20 4.77
CA VAL A 196 -8.02 -4.24 3.65
C VAL A 196 -7.89 -2.85 3.02
N ASN A 197 -6.65 -2.36 2.83
CA ASN A 197 -6.45 -0.97 2.40
C ASN A 197 -5.09 -0.72 1.69
N GLY A 198 -5.00 0.47 1.08
CA GLY A 198 -3.83 1.11 0.45
C GLY A 198 -2.95 0.23 -0.42
N LEU A 199 -3.37 0.08 -1.67
CA LEU A 199 -2.65 -0.63 -2.70
C LEU A 199 -1.50 0.24 -3.26
N ARG A 200 -0.32 -0.36 -3.48
CA ARG A 200 0.82 0.27 -4.17
C ARG A 200 1.62 -0.72 -5.00
N TRP A 201 2.15 -0.29 -6.13
CA TRP A 201 3.10 -1.09 -6.90
C TRP A 201 4.47 -1.13 -6.23
N GLY A 202 4.96 -2.34 -5.96
CA GLY A 202 6.33 -2.57 -5.54
C GLY A 202 7.31 -2.45 -6.72
N PRO A 203 8.61 -2.20 -6.45
CA PRO A 203 9.63 -2.14 -7.49
C PRO A 203 9.79 -3.46 -8.26
N ASP A 204 9.37 -4.58 -7.67
CA ASP A 204 9.36 -5.93 -8.25
C ASP A 204 8.19 -6.21 -9.22
N GLY A 205 7.25 -5.26 -9.37
CA GLY A 205 6.07 -5.41 -10.23
C GLY A 205 4.90 -6.16 -9.57
N TRP A 206 4.95 -6.37 -8.25
CA TRP A 206 3.82 -6.88 -7.46
C TRP A 206 2.96 -5.73 -6.93
N LEU A 207 1.66 -5.98 -6.76
CA LEU A 207 0.74 -5.05 -6.08
C LEU A 207 0.71 -5.38 -4.58
N TYR A 208 1.17 -4.47 -3.74
CA TYR A 208 1.19 -4.64 -2.28
C TYR A 208 -0.04 -4.00 -1.65
N GLY A 209 -0.50 -4.57 -0.53
CA GLY A 209 -1.60 -4.02 0.25
C GLY A 209 -1.49 -4.40 1.72
N ARG A 210 -2.38 -3.82 2.52
CA ARG A 210 -2.36 -3.89 3.99
C ARG A 210 -3.63 -4.53 4.51
N HIS A 211 -3.53 -5.18 5.67
CA HIS A 211 -4.67 -5.77 6.39
C HIS A 211 -4.59 -5.41 7.87
N GLY A 212 -5.72 -5.30 8.57
CA GLY A 212 -5.80 -4.91 9.98
C GLY A 212 -6.17 -6.04 10.95
N ILE A 213 -6.14 -5.77 12.25
CA ILE A 213 -6.14 -6.81 13.30
C ILE A 213 -7.53 -7.35 13.68
N LEU A 214 -8.60 -6.58 13.47
CA LEU A 214 -9.91 -6.83 14.09
C LEU A 214 -10.60 -8.12 13.63
N ALA A 215 -10.25 -8.66 12.47
CA ALA A 215 -10.77 -9.93 12.03
C ALA A 215 -9.75 -10.74 11.23
N THR A 216 -10.05 -12.03 11.08
CA THR A 216 -9.26 -12.94 10.27
C THR A 216 -9.97 -13.19 8.94
N SER A 217 -9.25 -12.95 7.86
CA SER A 217 -9.72 -13.14 6.48
C SER A 217 -9.27 -14.49 5.92
N ASN A 218 -10.00 -15.02 4.95
CA ASN A 218 -9.66 -16.25 4.21
C ASN A 218 -9.66 -15.92 2.72
N ILE A 219 -8.52 -15.44 2.24
CA ILE A 219 -8.36 -14.72 0.99
C ILE A 219 -8.06 -15.69 -0.14
N GLY A 220 -8.69 -15.51 -1.29
CA GLY A 220 -8.41 -16.29 -2.48
C GLY A 220 -9.00 -15.65 -3.73
N SER A 221 -8.79 -16.27 -4.88
CA SER A 221 -9.53 -15.94 -6.09
C SER A 221 -11.04 -16.23 -5.87
N PRO A 222 -11.94 -15.67 -6.69
CA PRO A 222 -13.38 -15.87 -6.53
C PRO A 222 -13.81 -17.33 -6.45
N ASN A 223 -13.13 -18.19 -7.22
CA ASN A 223 -13.43 -19.62 -7.35
C ASN A 223 -12.56 -20.51 -6.45
N ALA A 224 -11.71 -19.93 -5.59
CA ALA A 224 -10.86 -20.70 -4.68
C ALA A 224 -11.72 -21.50 -3.70
N SER A 225 -11.41 -22.79 -3.57
CA SER A 225 -11.92 -23.69 -2.54
C SER A 225 -11.54 -23.20 -1.14
N LYS A 226 -12.11 -23.83 -0.11
CA LYS A 226 -11.82 -23.44 1.28
C LYS A 226 -10.35 -23.68 1.65
N GLU A 227 -9.76 -24.74 1.11
CA GLU A 227 -8.41 -25.20 1.38
C GLU A 227 -7.35 -24.37 0.63
N GLU A 228 -7.71 -23.78 -0.51
CA GLU A 228 -6.84 -22.89 -1.30
C GLU A 228 -6.74 -21.47 -0.73
N ARG A 229 -7.62 -21.11 0.21
CA ARG A 229 -7.67 -19.76 0.78
C ARG A 229 -6.58 -19.54 1.80
N VAL A 230 -5.91 -18.39 1.68
CA VAL A 230 -4.85 -17.97 2.59
C VAL A 230 -5.46 -17.20 3.75
N LYS A 231 -5.17 -17.68 4.96
CA LYS A 231 -5.62 -17.03 6.19
C LYS A 231 -4.69 -15.86 6.54
N MET A 232 -5.26 -14.71 6.89
CA MET A 232 -4.48 -13.53 7.28
C MET A 232 -5.21 -12.69 8.34
N ASN A 233 -4.45 -12.16 9.30
CA ASN A 233 -4.87 -11.07 10.18
C ASN A 233 -3.69 -10.13 10.44
N CYS A 234 -3.90 -8.82 10.31
CA CYS A 234 -2.92 -7.73 10.34
C CYS A 234 -1.54 -7.97 9.69
N GLY A 235 -1.17 -7.13 8.73
CA GLY A 235 0.16 -7.18 8.12
C GLY A 235 0.18 -6.70 6.67
N ILE A 236 1.13 -7.22 5.91
CA ILE A 236 1.38 -6.86 4.51
C ILE A 236 1.15 -8.08 3.63
N PHE A 237 0.40 -7.90 2.55
CA PHE A 237 0.24 -8.89 1.49
C PHE A 237 0.69 -8.33 0.16
N ARG A 238 0.88 -9.21 -0.83
CA ARG A 238 1.10 -8.84 -2.22
C ARG A 238 0.33 -9.75 -3.18
N TYR A 239 0.04 -9.22 -4.36
CA TYR A 239 -0.61 -9.92 -5.46
C TYR A 239 0.12 -9.66 -6.78
N HIS A 240 0.42 -10.71 -7.54
CA HIS A 240 1.06 -10.56 -8.84
C HIS A 240 0.01 -10.45 -9.95
N PRO A 241 -0.06 -9.34 -10.72
CA PRO A 241 -1.14 -9.11 -11.69
C PRO A 241 -1.14 -10.10 -12.86
N VAL A 242 0.04 -10.56 -13.29
CA VAL A 242 0.22 -11.55 -14.37
C VAL A 242 0.18 -13.01 -13.87
N LYS A 243 1.00 -13.36 -12.86
CA LYS A 243 1.07 -14.73 -12.30
C LYS A 243 -0.20 -15.13 -11.53
N LYS A 244 -1.06 -14.16 -11.17
CA LYS A 244 -2.29 -14.34 -10.40
C LYS A 244 -2.06 -15.00 -9.04
N THR A 245 -0.93 -14.70 -8.41
CA THR A 245 -0.49 -15.27 -7.13
C THR A 245 -0.73 -14.29 -5.99
N PHE A 246 -1.27 -14.76 -4.86
CA PHE A 246 -1.43 -13.99 -3.62
C PHE A 246 -0.48 -14.52 -2.55
N GLU A 247 0.16 -13.61 -1.81
CA GLU A 247 1.09 -13.95 -0.74
C GLU A 247 0.94 -13.03 0.47
N VAL A 248 1.04 -13.61 1.66
CA VAL A 248 1.27 -12.85 2.90
C VAL A 248 2.78 -12.63 3.04
N VAL A 249 3.20 -11.37 3.05
CA VAL A 249 4.62 -10.99 3.11
C VAL A 249 5.10 -10.97 4.55
N ALA A 250 4.35 -10.34 5.45
CA ALA A 250 4.67 -10.29 6.87
C ALA A 250 3.40 -10.11 7.70
N GLU A 251 3.43 -10.56 8.96
CA GLU A 251 2.25 -10.58 9.84
C GLU A 251 2.53 -9.87 11.16
N GLY A 252 1.50 -9.27 11.75
CA GLY A 252 1.57 -8.57 13.04
C GLY A 252 1.17 -7.10 12.92
N THR A 253 1.44 -6.32 13.97
CA THR A 253 0.94 -4.94 14.20
C THR A 253 -0.55 -4.89 14.55
N THR A 254 -1.24 -3.79 14.21
CA THR A 254 -2.62 -3.50 14.60
C THR A 254 -3.43 -3.04 13.39
N ASN A 255 -3.14 -1.86 12.87
CA ASN A 255 -3.85 -1.21 11.79
C ASN A 255 -2.86 -0.44 10.90
N PRO A 256 -2.19 -1.12 9.95
CA PRO A 256 -1.25 -0.48 9.06
C PRO A 256 -1.96 0.42 8.02
N TRP A 257 -1.61 1.71 8.03
CA TRP A 257 -2.21 2.78 7.20
C TRP A 257 -1.20 3.59 6.38
N GLY A 258 -0.07 3.00 6.03
CA GLY A 258 0.93 3.63 5.18
C GLY A 258 2.04 2.65 4.90
N HIS A 259 2.56 2.61 3.67
CA HIS A 259 3.77 1.89 3.33
C HIS A 259 4.43 2.51 2.10
N ASP A 260 5.77 2.47 2.05
CA ASP A 260 6.54 2.92 0.88
C ASP A 260 7.92 2.26 0.89
N TRP A 261 8.65 2.41 -0.22
CA TRP A 261 9.99 1.89 -0.41
C TRP A 261 11.04 3.00 -0.42
N ASP A 262 12.19 2.72 0.19
CA ASP A 262 13.37 3.56 0.04
C ASP A 262 13.98 3.46 -1.38
N GLU A 263 15.03 4.24 -1.62
CA GLU A 263 15.74 4.22 -2.91
C GLU A 263 16.38 2.87 -3.26
N HIS A 264 16.58 2.00 -2.27
CA HIS A 264 17.12 0.66 -2.41
C HIS A 264 16.03 -0.42 -2.51
N GLY A 265 14.76 -0.04 -2.53
CA GLY A 265 13.63 -0.97 -2.60
C GLY A 265 13.41 -1.79 -1.31
N GLN A 266 13.87 -1.29 -0.16
CA GLN A 266 13.45 -1.78 1.15
C GLN A 266 12.07 -1.24 1.48
N LEU A 267 11.14 -2.13 1.83
CA LEU A 267 9.76 -1.77 2.16
C LEU A 267 9.65 -1.42 3.64
N PHE A 268 9.03 -0.29 3.95
CA PHE A 268 8.68 0.12 5.30
C PHE A 268 7.18 0.39 5.38
N PHE A 269 6.61 0.24 6.56
CA PHE A 269 5.21 0.55 6.79
C PHE A 269 5.00 1.16 8.17
N ILE A 270 3.91 1.91 8.29
CA ILE A 270 3.45 2.50 9.53
C ILE A 270 2.21 1.83 10.04
N ASN A 271 1.90 2.09 11.31
CA ASN A 271 0.74 1.52 11.98
C ASN A 271 0.19 2.47 13.03
N THR A 272 -1.11 2.36 13.30
CA THR A 272 -1.78 3.02 14.42
C THR A 272 -1.70 2.16 15.70
N VAL A 273 -1.51 2.77 16.87
CA VAL A 273 -1.68 2.23 18.25
C VAL A 273 -0.45 1.73 19.03
N ILE A 274 0.49 0.93 18.49
CA ILE A 274 1.53 0.27 19.32
C ILE A 274 2.97 0.74 19.08
N GLY A 275 3.13 1.74 18.23
CA GLY A 275 4.38 2.17 17.58
C GLY A 275 4.06 2.65 16.17
N HIS A 276 5.01 3.31 15.51
CA HIS A 276 4.74 4.01 14.26
C HIS A 276 5.47 3.46 13.04
N LEU A 277 6.62 2.79 13.14
CA LEU A 277 7.41 2.40 11.95
C LEU A 277 8.00 0.98 12.01
N TRP A 278 7.97 0.25 10.89
CA TRP A 278 8.53 -1.10 10.74
C TRP A 278 9.22 -1.30 9.38
N HIS A 279 10.36 -2.00 9.37
CA HIS A 279 11.02 -2.51 8.16
C HIS A 279 10.49 -3.90 7.79
N VAL A 280 9.98 -4.08 6.57
CA VAL A 280 9.40 -5.34 6.12
C VAL A 280 10.47 -6.32 5.65
N ILE A 281 10.62 -7.43 6.40
CA ILE A 281 11.32 -8.63 5.95
C ILE A 281 10.30 -9.75 5.67
N PRO A 282 10.36 -10.46 4.52
CA PRO A 282 9.44 -11.56 4.24
C PRO A 282 9.44 -12.65 5.32
N GLY A 283 8.26 -13.02 5.83
CA GLY A 283 8.10 -13.98 6.92
C GLY A 283 8.22 -13.41 8.33
N ALA A 284 8.49 -12.11 8.48
CA ALA A 284 8.58 -11.45 9.77
C ALA A 284 7.26 -11.50 10.56
N ARG A 285 7.39 -11.56 11.89
CA ARG A 285 6.30 -11.59 12.87
C ARG A 285 6.43 -10.42 13.83
N TYR A 286 5.62 -9.39 13.64
CA TYR A 286 5.67 -8.18 14.45
C TYR A 286 4.81 -8.27 15.70
N LYS A 287 5.20 -7.50 16.71
CA LYS A 287 4.40 -7.26 17.92
C LYS A 287 3.00 -6.80 17.52
N ARG A 288 1.98 -7.26 18.26
CA ARG A 288 0.56 -6.96 18.05
C ARG A 288 0.00 -6.29 19.29
N MET A 289 -1.08 -5.51 19.16
CA MET A 289 -1.78 -4.94 20.31
C MET A 289 -2.42 -6.01 21.21
N TYR A 290 -3.05 -7.00 20.60
CA TYR A 290 -3.71 -8.12 21.29
C TYR A 290 -3.81 -9.33 20.37
N GLY A 291 -4.32 -10.44 20.92
CA GLY A 291 -4.51 -11.69 20.19
C GLY A 291 -3.20 -12.44 19.94
N ASN A 292 -3.33 -13.65 19.40
CA ASN A 292 -2.19 -14.51 19.10
C ASN A 292 -1.97 -14.60 17.59
N HIS A 293 -0.70 -14.70 17.19
CA HIS A 293 -0.36 -15.21 15.87
C HIS A 293 -0.86 -16.64 15.71
N PHE A 294 -1.03 -17.07 14.46
CA PHE A 294 -1.45 -18.46 14.17
C PHE A 294 -0.41 -19.48 14.64
N ASP A 295 0.87 -19.13 14.55
CA ASP A 295 1.97 -19.91 15.10
C ASP A 295 2.13 -19.67 16.61
N LYS A 296 2.05 -20.75 17.39
CA LYS A 296 2.15 -20.75 18.86
C LYS A 296 3.61 -20.81 19.36
N HIS A 297 4.57 -21.03 18.48
CA HIS A 297 5.98 -21.28 18.81
C HIS A 297 6.89 -20.11 18.45
N LEU A 298 6.35 -18.91 18.26
CA LEU A 298 7.14 -17.71 17.95
C LEU A 298 7.99 -17.25 19.14
N TYR A 299 7.53 -17.47 20.38
CA TYR A 299 8.15 -17.10 21.67
C TYR A 299 8.40 -15.61 21.90
N GLU A 300 8.84 -14.87 20.90
CA GLU A 300 9.00 -13.41 20.89
C GLU A 300 8.58 -12.86 19.52
N LEU A 301 8.27 -11.56 19.49
CA LEU A 301 7.82 -10.83 18.30
C LEU A 301 8.73 -9.64 18.03
N ILE A 302 8.94 -9.33 16.74
CA ILE A 302 9.77 -8.20 16.32
C ILE A 302 9.11 -6.88 16.76
N PRO A 303 9.83 -5.99 17.49
CA PRO A 303 9.33 -4.69 17.90
C PRO A 303 9.27 -3.70 16.72
N GLN A 304 8.91 -2.44 16.99
CA GLN A 304 9.02 -1.39 15.99
C GLN A 304 10.49 -1.14 15.57
N THR A 305 10.67 -0.55 14.40
CA THR A 305 11.94 -0.17 13.79
C THR A 305 12.17 1.35 13.96
N ALA A 306 11.85 1.90 15.12
CA ALA A 306 12.11 3.29 15.49
C ALA A 306 12.66 3.39 16.91
N ASP A 307 13.46 4.42 17.17
CA ASP A 307 14.10 4.66 18.47
C ASP A 307 13.24 5.45 19.46
N HIS A 308 12.03 5.85 19.05
CA HIS A 308 11.12 6.67 19.83
C HIS A 308 9.66 6.30 19.54
N TYR A 309 8.77 6.98 20.25
CA TYR A 309 7.34 7.00 20.01
C TYR A 309 6.91 8.46 19.93
N HIS A 310 5.83 8.72 19.22
CA HIS A 310 5.26 10.06 19.13
C HIS A 310 4.29 10.39 20.29
N TRP A 311 4.38 9.70 21.43
CA TRP A 311 3.63 9.98 22.66
C TRP A 311 4.52 9.97 23.90
N ASP A 312 4.00 10.41 25.05
CA ASP A 312 4.72 10.36 26.34
C ASP A 312 4.80 8.93 26.92
N VAL A 313 5.84 8.19 26.50
CA VAL A 313 6.06 6.80 26.91
C VAL A 313 6.41 6.74 28.39
N GLY A 314 5.57 6.07 29.17
CA GLY A 314 5.86 5.72 30.57
C GLY A 314 5.04 6.49 31.60
N ASN A 315 4.51 7.65 31.23
CA ASN A 315 3.56 8.41 32.05
C ASN A 315 2.12 8.28 31.54
N GLU A 316 1.94 8.08 30.23
CA GLU A 316 0.63 7.97 29.60
C GLU A 316 0.46 6.60 28.92
N GLN A 317 -0.76 6.07 29.00
CA GLN A 317 -1.21 5.01 28.11
C GLN A 317 -1.94 5.64 26.93
N TRP A 318 -1.91 4.98 25.77
CA TRP A 318 -2.64 5.47 24.60
C TRP A 318 -4.15 5.70 24.89
N SER A 319 -4.74 4.91 25.80
CA SER A 319 -6.15 5.04 26.20
C SER A 319 -6.46 6.32 26.95
N ASP A 320 -5.44 7.02 27.45
CA ASP A 320 -5.58 8.25 28.23
C ASP A 320 -5.80 9.44 27.28
N LEU A 321 -5.18 9.45 26.10
CA LEU A 321 -5.47 10.41 25.02
C LEU A 321 -6.96 10.44 24.65
N LYS A 322 -7.63 9.28 24.71
CA LYS A 322 -9.08 9.18 24.45
C LYS A 322 -9.93 9.88 25.52
N LYS A 323 -9.43 9.99 26.76
CA LYS A 323 -10.16 10.56 27.90
C LYS A 323 -9.83 12.02 28.12
N ASP A 324 -8.54 12.33 28.08
CA ASP A 324 -7.97 13.59 28.55
C ASP A 324 -7.59 14.51 27.38
N GLY A 325 -7.67 14.01 26.14
CA GLY A 325 -7.21 14.71 24.94
C GLY A 325 -5.69 14.78 24.84
N MET A 326 -5.21 15.61 23.92
CA MET A 326 -3.77 15.81 23.69
C MET A 326 -3.12 16.55 24.86
N THR A 327 -2.16 15.92 25.54
CA THR A 327 -1.36 16.56 26.60
C THR A 327 -0.14 17.27 26.00
N SER A 328 0.44 18.23 26.73
CA SER A 328 1.65 18.91 26.27
C SER A 328 2.85 17.97 26.13
N ALA A 329 2.92 16.90 26.91
CA ALA A 329 4.00 15.91 26.83
C ALA A 329 3.88 15.05 25.57
N THR A 330 2.67 14.54 25.27
CA THR A 330 2.42 13.80 24.03
C THR A 330 2.52 14.70 22.79
N ASP A 331 2.05 15.95 22.88
CA ASP A 331 2.21 16.92 21.80
C ASP A 331 3.70 17.17 21.46
N ALA A 332 4.54 17.33 22.49
CA ALA A 332 5.98 17.49 22.33
C ALA A 332 6.69 16.24 21.79
N ALA A 333 6.16 15.04 22.04
CA ALA A 333 6.71 13.79 21.52
C ALA A 333 6.43 13.58 20.02
N GLY A 334 5.42 14.26 19.46
CA GLY A 334 5.03 14.13 18.05
C GLY A 334 3.54 13.92 17.83
N GLY A 335 2.72 14.04 18.88
CA GLY A 335 1.28 14.20 18.76
C GLY A 335 0.49 12.90 18.70
N GLY A 336 0.93 11.82 19.34
CA GLY A 336 0.13 10.62 19.58
C GLY A 336 0.49 9.43 18.68
N HIS A 337 -0.50 8.60 18.37
CA HIS A 337 -0.28 7.24 17.85
C HIS A 337 -1.13 6.83 16.66
N ALA A 338 -1.87 7.78 16.11
CA ALA A 338 -2.74 7.56 14.99
C ALA A 338 -2.02 8.04 13.74
N HIS A 339 -1.10 7.20 13.26
CA HIS A 339 -0.36 7.44 12.02
C HIS A 339 -1.13 6.89 10.81
N SER A 340 -1.24 7.71 9.78
CA SER A 340 -1.86 7.42 8.49
C SER A 340 -1.06 8.07 7.36
N GLY A 341 -1.08 7.49 6.17
CA GLY A 341 -0.29 7.93 5.05
C GLY A 341 1.21 7.74 5.30
N MET A 342 1.94 7.22 4.32
CA MET A 342 3.40 7.15 4.42
C MET A 342 4.01 7.45 3.08
N MET A 343 5.03 8.31 3.12
CA MET A 343 5.90 8.58 1.98
C MET A 343 7.35 8.53 2.45
N ILE A 344 8.20 7.86 1.68
CA ILE A 344 9.65 8.07 1.75
C ILE A 344 10.01 9.03 0.62
N TYR A 345 10.45 10.25 0.97
CA TYR A 345 10.59 11.29 -0.06
C TYR A 345 11.73 10.98 -1.03
N THR A 346 11.36 10.64 -2.26
CA THR A 346 12.28 10.29 -3.37
C THR A 346 12.00 11.15 -4.62
N GLY A 347 11.38 12.31 -4.40
CA GLY A 347 11.16 13.34 -5.41
C GLY A 347 12.38 14.25 -5.58
N ASN A 348 12.30 15.15 -6.56
CA ASN A 348 13.40 16.05 -6.93
C ASN A 348 13.06 17.54 -6.77
N ASN A 349 11.99 17.87 -6.03
CA ASN A 349 11.58 19.26 -5.77
C ASN A 349 12.06 19.75 -4.40
N TRP A 350 11.88 18.96 -3.34
CA TRP A 350 12.29 19.36 -1.99
C TRP A 350 13.81 19.32 -1.82
N PRO A 351 14.37 20.08 -0.86
CA PRO A 351 15.80 20.08 -0.56
C PRO A 351 16.35 18.69 -0.23
N LYS A 352 17.64 18.48 -0.52
CA LYS A 352 18.31 17.18 -0.34
C LYS A 352 18.26 16.64 1.09
N GLU A 353 18.19 17.49 2.11
CA GLU A 353 18.09 17.04 3.52
C GLU A 353 16.80 16.25 3.83
N TYR A 354 15.78 16.32 2.98
CA TYR A 354 14.53 15.58 3.11
C TYR A 354 14.51 14.29 2.29
N HIS A 355 15.49 14.07 1.39
CA HIS A 355 15.53 12.90 0.53
C HIS A 355 15.81 11.64 1.34
N GLY A 356 14.99 10.60 1.17
CA GLY A 356 15.07 9.35 1.92
C GLY A 356 14.47 9.39 3.33
N ASN A 357 13.96 10.54 3.78
CA ASN A 357 13.25 10.63 5.06
C ASN A 357 11.83 10.08 4.94
N VAL A 358 11.33 9.51 6.04
CA VAL A 358 9.94 9.06 6.19
C VAL A 358 9.08 10.23 6.65
N PHE A 359 7.92 10.36 6.04
CA PHE A 359 6.89 11.32 6.46
C PHE A 359 5.58 10.57 6.71
N THR A 360 4.91 10.88 7.82
CA THR A 360 3.64 10.26 8.23
C THR A 360 2.67 11.33 8.71
N LEU A 361 1.37 11.18 8.44
CA LEU A 361 0.36 12.08 8.99
C LEU A 361 -0.04 11.58 10.37
N ASN A 362 -0.09 12.47 11.34
CA ASN A 362 -0.57 12.16 12.69
C ASN A 362 -1.92 12.81 12.93
N LEU A 363 -2.95 11.99 13.09
CA LEU A 363 -4.34 12.44 13.21
C LEU A 363 -4.57 13.24 14.49
N HIS A 364 -4.03 12.80 15.63
CA HIS A 364 -4.22 13.51 16.90
C HIS A 364 -3.33 14.76 16.96
N GLY A 365 -2.08 14.62 16.48
CA GLY A 365 -1.07 15.67 16.50
C GLY A 365 -1.27 16.78 15.48
N ARG A 366 -2.20 16.60 14.53
CA ARG A 366 -2.51 17.51 13.41
C ARG A 366 -1.24 18.00 12.71
N ARG A 367 -0.41 17.03 12.30
CA ARG A 367 0.92 17.29 11.76
C ARG A 367 1.41 16.23 10.80
N ILE A 368 2.50 16.54 10.11
CA ILE A 368 3.34 15.58 9.40
C ILE A 368 4.57 15.30 10.25
N ASN A 369 4.68 14.10 10.82
CA ASN A 369 5.90 13.66 11.51
C ASN A 369 7.00 13.31 10.50
N GLN A 370 8.26 13.37 10.94
CA GLN A 370 9.42 13.05 10.10
C GLN A 370 10.44 12.16 10.83
N ASP A 371 10.87 11.09 10.15
CA ASP A 371 11.96 10.22 10.60
C ASP A 371 13.08 10.09 9.55
N LYS A 372 14.31 9.91 10.02
CA LYS A 372 15.45 9.53 9.17
C LYS A 372 15.69 8.03 9.25
N LEU A 373 15.73 7.36 8.09
CA LEU A 373 16.10 5.94 8.02
C LEU A 373 17.61 5.78 8.05
N LEU A 374 18.13 5.21 9.13
CA LEU A 374 19.56 4.95 9.30
C LEU A 374 19.80 3.44 9.41
N ARG A 375 20.95 2.97 8.92
CA ARG A 375 21.39 1.60 9.17
C ARG A 375 21.70 1.41 10.65
N SER A 376 21.20 0.33 11.23
CA SER A 376 21.44 -0.04 12.64
C SER A 376 21.46 -1.55 12.76
N ASN A 377 22.58 -2.09 13.27
CA ASN A 377 22.83 -3.53 13.37
C ASN A 377 22.54 -4.25 12.04
N ALA A 378 21.69 -5.27 12.03
CA ALA A 378 21.35 -6.01 10.83
C ALA A 378 20.34 -5.27 9.93
N GLY A 379 19.56 -4.35 10.47
CA GLY A 379 18.48 -3.67 9.77
C GLY A 379 18.62 -2.15 9.75
N TYR A 380 17.53 -1.49 10.10
CA TYR A 380 17.35 -0.04 10.07
C TYR A 380 16.83 0.46 11.42
N VAL A 381 16.89 1.77 11.62
CA VAL A 381 16.17 2.48 12.68
C VAL A 381 15.64 3.80 12.11
N GLY A 382 14.37 4.09 12.35
CA GLY A 382 13.78 5.42 12.20
C GLY A 382 14.21 6.29 13.36
N LYS A 383 15.03 7.29 13.08
CA LYS A 383 15.48 8.28 14.06
C LYS A 383 14.63 9.53 13.97
N HIS A 384 14.08 9.95 15.11
CA HIS A 384 13.23 11.13 15.19
C HIS A 384 13.91 12.36 14.56
N SER A 385 13.16 13.13 13.77
CA SER A 385 13.54 14.44 13.27
C SER A 385 12.44 15.45 13.62
N ASP A 386 12.74 16.74 13.45
CA ASP A 386 11.73 17.78 13.64
C ASP A 386 10.51 17.53 12.73
N ASP A 387 9.32 17.59 13.32
CA ASP A 387 8.06 17.47 12.60
C ASP A 387 7.96 18.53 11.49
N PHE A 388 7.42 18.14 10.34
CA PHE A 388 7.54 18.88 9.09
C PHE A 388 6.41 19.89 8.86
N MET A 389 5.17 19.58 9.23
CA MET A 389 4.02 20.46 9.00
C MET A 389 3.13 20.42 10.22
N PHE A 390 2.58 21.56 10.63
CA PHE A 390 1.60 21.67 11.71
C PHE A 390 0.35 22.38 11.21
N THR A 391 -0.80 22.07 11.79
CA THR A 391 -2.03 22.85 11.58
C THR A 391 -2.84 23.03 12.86
N ASP A 392 -3.34 24.25 13.04
CA ASP A 392 -4.27 24.57 14.12
C ASP A 392 -5.74 24.22 13.76
N ASP A 393 -6.01 23.79 12.52
CA ASP A 393 -7.35 23.35 12.12
C ASP A 393 -7.70 22.04 12.83
N VAL A 394 -8.64 22.10 13.77
CA VAL A 394 -9.15 20.93 14.51
C VAL A 394 -9.87 19.92 13.61
N TRP A 395 -10.29 20.34 12.41
CA TRP A 395 -10.91 19.47 11.42
C TRP A 395 -9.91 18.69 10.58
N PHE A 396 -8.62 19.02 10.64
CA PHE A 396 -7.63 18.37 9.79
C PHE A 396 -7.47 16.88 10.15
N ARG A 397 -7.69 16.03 9.16
CA ARG A 397 -7.53 14.57 9.25
C ARG A 397 -6.75 14.08 8.03
N GLY A 398 -5.43 14.18 8.12
CA GLY A 398 -4.53 13.68 7.10
C GLY A 398 -4.62 12.15 6.93
N ILE A 399 -4.98 11.66 5.74
CA ILE A 399 -5.13 10.22 5.49
C ILE A 399 -4.04 9.63 4.60
N GLU A 400 -3.57 10.38 3.60
CA GLU A 400 -2.60 9.89 2.62
C GLU A 400 -1.71 11.02 2.13
N LEU A 401 -0.45 10.73 1.84
CA LEU A 401 0.49 11.67 1.24
C LEU A 401 1.37 10.99 0.19
N SER A 402 1.66 11.69 -0.91
CA SER A 402 2.39 11.11 -2.03
C SER A 402 3.12 12.17 -2.85
N CYS A 403 4.34 11.85 -3.26
CA CYS A 403 5.10 12.65 -4.22
C CYS A 403 4.50 12.49 -5.63
N GLY A 404 4.19 13.61 -6.26
CA GLY A 404 3.62 13.68 -7.60
C GLY A 404 4.66 13.76 -8.73
N PRO A 405 4.19 13.95 -9.98
CA PRO A 405 5.02 13.97 -11.18
C PRO A 405 6.06 15.10 -11.21
N ASP A 406 5.78 16.20 -10.54
CA ASP A 406 6.61 17.40 -10.49
C ASP A 406 7.53 17.46 -9.25
N GLY A 407 7.53 16.40 -8.45
CA GLY A 407 8.30 16.28 -7.21
C GLY A 407 7.64 16.92 -5.99
N GLY A 408 6.53 17.65 -6.15
CA GLY A 408 5.73 18.18 -5.06
C GLY A 408 4.98 17.07 -4.32
N VAL A 409 4.60 17.32 -3.06
CA VAL A 409 3.91 16.34 -2.22
C VAL A 409 2.47 16.75 -2.05
N TYR A 410 1.56 15.82 -2.28
CA TYR A 410 0.13 16.03 -2.14
C TYR A 410 -0.34 15.34 -0.87
N VAL A 411 -1.27 15.96 -0.14
CA VAL A 411 -1.82 15.46 1.13
C VAL A 411 -3.34 15.45 1.02
N LEU A 412 -3.94 14.29 1.31
CA LEU A 412 -5.39 14.16 1.44
C LEU A 412 -5.78 14.48 2.87
N ASP A 413 -6.66 15.46 3.01
CA ASP A 413 -7.36 15.79 4.25
C ASP A 413 -8.81 15.31 4.13
N TRP A 414 -9.15 14.27 4.90
CA TRP A 414 -10.51 13.75 4.99
C TRP A 414 -11.48 14.79 5.58
N SER A 415 -10.97 15.67 6.43
CA SER A 415 -11.63 16.79 7.09
C SER A 415 -12.90 16.44 7.87
N ASP A 416 -12.75 15.93 9.09
CA ASP A 416 -13.82 15.80 10.08
C ASP A 416 -13.28 16.01 11.51
N ILE A 417 -14.15 16.16 12.50
CA ILE A 417 -13.70 16.25 13.89
C ILE A 417 -13.62 14.89 14.59
N GLY A 418 -14.03 13.80 13.96
CA GLY A 418 -14.20 12.50 14.62
C GLY A 418 -12.93 11.65 14.59
N GLU A 419 -12.22 11.55 15.71
CA GLU A 419 -11.02 10.71 15.82
C GLU A 419 -11.37 9.22 15.99
N CYS A 420 -10.37 8.34 15.93
CA CYS A 420 -10.47 6.86 15.98
C CYS A 420 -11.54 6.26 16.93
N HIS A 421 -11.99 7.00 17.95
CA HIS A 421 -13.00 6.60 18.92
C HIS A 421 -14.17 7.57 19.11
N GLU A 422 -14.14 8.75 18.52
CA GLU A 422 -15.27 9.66 18.54
C GLU A 422 -16.29 9.13 17.54
N SER A 423 -17.48 8.83 18.06
CA SER A 423 -18.60 8.31 17.28
C SER A 423 -19.68 9.37 17.15
N ASP A 424 -19.26 10.63 16.99
CA ASP A 424 -20.13 11.80 16.89
C ASP A 424 -20.73 11.97 15.49
N GLY A 425 -20.23 11.24 14.49
CA GLY A 425 -20.84 11.11 13.17
C GLY A 425 -19.80 11.07 12.06
N VAL A 426 -20.21 11.48 10.86
CA VAL A 426 -19.35 11.65 9.67
C VAL A 426 -19.81 12.91 8.94
N HIS A 427 -18.87 13.77 8.56
CA HIS A 427 -19.13 14.96 7.77
C HIS A 427 -18.80 14.71 6.29
N ARG A 428 -19.73 14.09 5.56
CA ARG A 428 -19.51 13.61 4.18
C ARG A 428 -19.22 14.70 3.17
N THR A 429 -19.60 15.95 3.44
CA THR A 429 -19.49 17.03 2.45
C THR A 429 -18.18 17.81 2.50
N SER A 430 -17.24 17.45 3.38
CA SER A 430 -15.91 18.07 3.51
C SER A 430 -14.81 17.17 2.98
N GLY A 431 -13.69 17.76 2.57
CA GLY A 431 -12.50 17.08 2.09
C GLY A 431 -11.60 18.04 1.30
N ARG A 432 -10.28 17.89 1.44
CA ARG A 432 -9.31 18.81 0.82
C ARG A 432 -8.09 18.06 0.31
N ILE A 433 -7.46 18.63 -0.70
CA ILE A 433 -6.16 18.19 -1.22
C ILE A 433 -5.20 19.37 -1.15
N PHE A 434 -4.18 19.24 -0.30
CA PHE A 434 -3.09 20.20 -0.22
C PHE A 434 -1.91 19.76 -1.09
N LYS A 435 -1.18 20.72 -1.65
CA LYS A 435 0.12 20.51 -2.30
C LYS A 435 1.19 21.29 -1.56
N ILE A 436 2.28 20.61 -1.26
CA ILE A 436 3.46 21.13 -0.58
C ILE A 436 4.64 21.10 -1.55
N SER A 437 5.24 22.26 -1.78
CA SER A 437 6.34 22.43 -2.73
C SER A 437 7.44 23.31 -2.16
N TYR A 438 8.65 23.16 -2.70
CA TYR A 438 9.78 24.03 -2.42
C TYR A 438 10.14 24.81 -3.68
N GLY A 439 10.03 26.14 -3.62
CA GLY A 439 10.26 27.01 -4.78
C GLY A 439 9.34 26.67 -5.97
N LYS A 440 9.91 26.52 -7.17
CA LYS A 440 9.18 26.18 -8.39
C LYS A 440 9.27 24.69 -8.67
N THR A 441 8.15 24.07 -9.05
CA THR A 441 8.12 22.67 -9.49
C THR A 441 8.43 22.55 -10.98
N LYS A 442 8.73 21.33 -11.45
CA LYS A 442 9.02 21.05 -12.86
C LYS A 442 7.88 20.27 -13.48
N MET A 443 7.30 20.84 -14.53
CA MET A 443 6.21 20.23 -15.29
C MET A 443 6.62 18.89 -15.92
N LEU A 444 5.68 17.94 -15.96
CA LEU A 444 5.79 16.75 -16.78
C LEU A 444 5.63 17.14 -18.25
N LEU A 445 6.71 17.03 -19.04
CA LEU A 445 6.72 17.51 -20.42
C LEU A 445 5.83 16.69 -21.37
N LYS A 446 5.69 15.39 -21.12
CA LYS A 446 4.93 14.45 -21.95
C LYS A 446 4.39 13.32 -21.08
N PRO A 447 3.16 12.84 -21.30
CA PRO A 447 2.65 11.64 -20.66
C PRO A 447 3.58 10.45 -20.85
N LEU A 448 3.87 9.71 -19.78
CA LEU A 448 4.82 8.60 -19.81
C LEU A 448 4.32 7.43 -20.67
N ASN A 449 3.01 7.23 -20.79
CA ASN A 449 2.41 6.20 -21.65
C ASN A 449 2.65 6.45 -23.15
N GLU A 450 2.96 7.69 -23.55
CA GLU A 450 3.27 8.06 -24.93
C GLU A 450 4.76 7.96 -25.27
N LEU A 451 5.62 7.61 -24.31
CA LEU A 451 7.04 7.42 -24.51
C LEU A 451 7.33 6.07 -25.16
N SER A 452 8.29 6.01 -26.08
CA SER A 452 8.84 4.76 -26.61
C SER A 452 9.49 3.91 -25.51
N SER A 453 9.69 2.61 -25.75
CA SER A 453 10.28 1.72 -24.74
C SER A 453 11.70 2.16 -24.37
N MET A 454 12.43 2.76 -25.31
CA MET A 454 13.75 3.33 -25.05
C MET A 454 13.70 4.59 -24.18
N GLU A 455 12.73 5.48 -24.41
CA GLU A 455 12.52 6.62 -23.52
C GLU A 455 12.12 6.18 -22.09
N LEU A 456 11.30 5.14 -21.96
CA LEU A 456 10.98 4.54 -20.65
C LEU A 456 12.20 3.93 -19.95
N VAL A 457 13.14 3.34 -20.70
CA VAL A 457 14.42 2.90 -20.14
C VAL A 457 15.23 4.08 -19.62
N ASN A 458 15.28 5.20 -20.34
CA ASN A 458 15.98 6.41 -19.88
C ASN A 458 15.38 6.96 -18.58
N MET A 459 14.07 6.80 -18.37
CA MET A 459 13.42 7.20 -17.12
C MET A 459 13.89 6.41 -15.89
N GLN A 460 14.60 5.28 -16.04
CA GLN A 460 15.20 4.58 -14.90
C GLN A 460 16.30 5.39 -14.21
N SER A 461 16.88 6.39 -14.89
CA SER A 461 17.86 7.31 -14.31
C SER A 461 17.25 8.68 -13.94
N HIS A 462 15.92 8.82 -14.00
CA HIS A 462 15.26 10.08 -13.65
C HIS A 462 15.38 10.34 -12.13
N PRO A 463 15.64 11.60 -11.71
CA PRO A 463 15.82 11.93 -10.29
C PRO A 463 14.52 11.92 -9.47
N ASN A 464 13.35 12.07 -10.11
CA ASN A 464 12.05 11.83 -9.45
C ASN A 464 11.68 10.35 -9.59
N GLU A 465 11.67 9.60 -8.49
CA GLU A 465 11.35 8.15 -8.47
C GLU A 465 9.95 7.87 -9.03
N TRP A 466 8.99 8.80 -8.93
CA TRP A 466 7.67 8.64 -9.55
C TRP A 466 7.78 8.28 -11.04
N GLN A 467 8.62 9.01 -11.79
CA GLN A 467 8.79 8.76 -13.23
C GLN A 467 9.41 7.37 -13.48
N SER A 468 10.41 7.00 -12.68
CA SER A 468 11.06 5.69 -12.79
C SER A 468 10.10 4.54 -12.46
N ARG A 469 9.27 4.64 -11.40
CA ARG A 469 8.26 3.64 -11.01
C ARG A 469 7.22 3.44 -12.12
N ILE A 470 6.63 4.53 -12.62
CA ILE A 470 5.64 4.46 -13.68
C ILE A 470 6.25 3.89 -14.97
N ALA A 471 7.46 4.31 -15.33
CA ALA A 471 8.14 3.80 -16.52
C ALA A 471 8.43 2.29 -16.44
N ARG A 472 8.82 1.76 -15.26
CA ARG A 472 8.99 0.31 -15.06
C ARG A 472 7.68 -0.44 -15.25
N ARG A 473 6.58 0.05 -14.65
CA ARG A 473 5.25 -0.55 -14.80
C ARG A 473 4.82 -0.57 -16.28
N LEU A 474 5.02 0.53 -17.01
CA LEU A 474 4.69 0.57 -18.44
C LEU A 474 5.53 -0.42 -19.26
N LEU A 475 6.82 -0.60 -18.96
CA LEU A 475 7.64 -1.65 -19.60
C LEU A 475 7.10 -3.05 -19.28
N GLN A 476 6.66 -3.30 -18.05
CA GLN A 476 6.01 -4.56 -17.66
C GLN A 476 4.72 -4.80 -18.46
N GLU A 477 3.87 -3.79 -18.60
CA GLU A 477 2.63 -3.87 -19.38
C GLU A 477 2.90 -4.18 -20.86
N ARG A 478 3.97 -3.60 -21.44
CA ARG A 478 4.41 -3.89 -22.81
C ARG A 478 4.93 -5.31 -22.97
N ALA A 479 5.68 -5.82 -21.99
CA ALA A 479 6.13 -7.21 -21.97
C ALA A 479 4.94 -8.18 -21.94
N VAL A 480 3.90 -7.88 -21.15
CA VAL A 480 2.65 -8.66 -21.11
C VAL A 480 1.93 -8.65 -22.46
N LYS A 481 1.93 -7.50 -23.15
CA LYS A 481 1.40 -7.35 -24.51
C LYS A 481 2.29 -7.99 -25.59
N ARG A 482 3.43 -8.56 -25.22
CA ARG A 482 4.42 -9.21 -26.11
C ARG A 482 4.99 -8.25 -27.17
N GLU A 483 5.14 -6.98 -26.81
CA GLU A 483 5.87 -6.02 -27.63
C GLU A 483 7.36 -6.38 -27.69
N ASP A 484 8.06 -6.00 -28.78
CA ASP A 484 9.50 -6.20 -28.88
C ASP A 484 10.25 -5.22 -27.95
N LEU A 485 10.90 -5.79 -26.92
CA LEU A 485 11.68 -5.07 -25.93
C LEU A 485 13.18 -5.38 -26.03
N SER A 486 13.65 -5.98 -27.12
CA SER A 486 15.06 -6.40 -27.28
C SER A 486 16.06 -5.25 -27.11
N GLN A 487 15.76 -4.05 -27.64
CA GLN A 487 16.61 -2.88 -27.46
C GLN A 487 16.55 -2.33 -26.03
N ALA A 488 15.37 -2.36 -25.41
CA ALA A 488 15.17 -1.95 -24.02
C ALA A 488 15.96 -2.86 -23.07
N GLN A 489 15.88 -4.17 -23.26
CA GLN A 489 16.65 -5.18 -22.53
C GLN A 489 18.16 -4.89 -22.61
N LYS A 490 18.72 -4.72 -23.82
CA LYS A 490 20.14 -4.41 -24.01
C LYS A 490 20.56 -3.14 -23.27
N SER A 491 19.73 -2.11 -23.32
CA SER A 491 20.01 -0.81 -22.71
C SER A 491 19.90 -0.85 -21.18
N LEU A 492 18.96 -1.64 -20.64
CA LEU A 492 18.86 -1.88 -19.20
C LEU A 492 20.06 -2.69 -18.67
N ARG A 493 20.55 -3.69 -19.42
CA ARG A 493 21.79 -4.40 -19.07
C ARG A 493 22.99 -3.44 -19.05
N LEU A 494 23.11 -2.58 -20.05
CA LEU A 494 24.15 -1.56 -20.08
C LEU A 494 24.06 -0.60 -18.88
N LEU A 495 22.84 -0.15 -18.53
CA LEU A 495 22.62 0.69 -17.34
C LEU A 495 23.05 -0.02 -16.07
N TYR A 496 22.71 -1.31 -15.92
CA TYR A 496 23.13 -2.13 -14.78
C TYR A 496 24.65 -2.28 -14.66
N GLU A 497 25.32 -2.51 -15.79
CA GLU A 497 26.77 -2.77 -15.83
C GLU A 497 27.63 -1.51 -15.70
N LYS A 498 27.18 -0.38 -16.25
CA LYS A 498 28.01 0.83 -16.40
C LYS A 498 27.68 1.94 -15.41
N SER A 499 26.52 1.92 -14.76
CA SER A 499 26.16 2.97 -13.81
C SER A 499 26.97 2.88 -12.51
N GLU A 500 27.51 4.01 -12.05
CA GLU A 500 28.11 4.14 -10.73
C GLU A 500 27.06 4.25 -9.61
N SER A 501 25.85 4.70 -9.94
CA SER A 501 24.73 4.79 -9.00
C SER A 501 24.10 3.43 -8.75
N VAL A 502 24.16 2.95 -7.50
CA VAL A 502 23.51 1.71 -7.04
C VAL A 502 22.00 1.76 -7.28
N GLN A 503 21.37 2.92 -7.04
CA GLN A 503 19.95 3.13 -7.30
C GLN A 503 19.59 2.86 -8.77
N HIS A 504 20.37 3.39 -9.73
CA HIS A 504 20.11 3.14 -11.15
C HIS A 504 20.33 1.67 -11.53
N ARG A 505 21.34 1.01 -10.95
CA ARG A 505 21.58 -0.43 -11.15
C ARG A 505 20.40 -1.26 -10.63
N LEU A 506 19.90 -0.95 -9.43
CA LEU A 506 18.72 -1.59 -8.86
C LEU A 506 17.48 -1.39 -9.74
N ARG A 507 17.20 -0.15 -10.16
CA ARG A 507 16.09 0.15 -11.07
C ARG A 507 16.20 -0.61 -12.39
N ALA A 508 17.41 -0.77 -12.93
CA ALA A 508 17.65 -1.58 -14.13
C ALA A 508 17.40 -3.08 -13.88
N MET A 509 17.89 -3.63 -12.77
CA MET A 509 17.62 -5.02 -12.36
C MET A 509 16.12 -5.29 -12.20
N TRP A 510 15.41 -4.37 -11.55
CA TRP A 510 13.95 -4.47 -11.38
C TRP A 510 13.21 -4.40 -12.72
N ALA A 511 13.58 -3.45 -13.59
CA ALA A 511 12.99 -3.34 -14.92
C ALA A 511 13.22 -4.60 -15.76
N LEU A 512 14.43 -5.15 -15.75
CA LEU A 512 14.76 -6.43 -16.39
C LEU A 512 13.89 -7.56 -15.83
N ASN A 513 13.71 -7.63 -14.52
CA ASN A 513 12.85 -8.62 -13.89
C ASN A 513 11.38 -8.47 -14.33
N SER A 514 10.86 -7.25 -14.34
CA SER A 514 9.48 -6.96 -14.74
C SER A 514 9.19 -7.33 -16.20
N ILE A 515 10.19 -7.29 -17.08
CA ILE A 515 10.04 -7.73 -18.48
C ILE A 515 10.46 -9.20 -18.69
N ASN A 516 10.67 -9.96 -17.61
CA ASN A 516 11.06 -11.37 -17.61
C ASN A 516 12.40 -11.66 -18.31
N GLU A 517 13.36 -10.75 -18.16
CA GLU A 517 14.70 -10.81 -18.78
C GLU A 517 15.83 -11.04 -17.77
N VAL A 518 15.49 -11.51 -16.56
CA VAL A 518 16.47 -12.01 -15.57
C VAL A 518 16.35 -13.52 -15.49
N ASP A 519 17.49 -14.20 -15.48
CA ASP A 519 17.56 -15.65 -15.29
C ASP A 519 18.32 -16.01 -14.00
N GLN A 520 18.20 -17.28 -13.60
CA GLN A 520 18.82 -17.77 -12.38
C GLN A 520 20.35 -17.66 -12.44
N SER A 521 20.98 -17.83 -13.60
CA SER A 521 22.45 -17.78 -13.71
C SER A 521 22.95 -16.37 -13.41
N TRP A 522 22.35 -15.37 -14.06
CA TRP A 522 22.69 -13.98 -13.84
C TRP A 522 22.43 -13.54 -12.39
N LEU A 523 21.28 -13.92 -11.80
CA LEU A 523 21.00 -13.57 -10.41
C LEU A 523 21.99 -14.21 -9.41
N LEU A 524 22.50 -15.41 -9.68
CA LEU A 524 23.52 -16.04 -8.85
C LEU A 524 24.85 -15.28 -8.89
N GLU A 525 25.24 -14.71 -10.04
CA GLU A 525 26.42 -13.85 -10.14
C GLU A 525 26.25 -12.59 -9.27
N GLN A 526 25.04 -12.05 -9.19
CA GLN A 526 24.76 -10.83 -8.43
C GLN A 526 24.79 -11.04 -6.91
N LEU A 527 24.84 -12.28 -6.42
CA LEU A 527 25.08 -12.60 -5.00
C LEU A 527 26.49 -12.20 -4.54
N TYR A 528 27.42 -11.95 -5.45
CA TYR A 528 28.82 -11.61 -5.13
C TYR A 528 29.18 -10.16 -5.46
N GLU A 529 28.19 -9.35 -5.81
CA GLU A 529 28.36 -7.91 -6.04
C GLU A 529 28.85 -7.18 -4.80
N LYS A 530 29.63 -6.11 -4.97
CA LYS A 530 30.20 -5.35 -3.83
C LYS A 530 29.14 -4.72 -2.94
N ASN A 531 28.05 -4.24 -3.53
CA ASN A 531 26.99 -3.53 -2.80
C ASN A 531 25.96 -4.51 -2.21
N GLU A 532 25.67 -4.35 -0.92
CA GLU A 532 24.74 -5.23 -0.19
C GLU A 532 23.31 -5.22 -0.75
N HIS A 533 22.81 -4.09 -1.26
CA HIS A 533 21.43 -3.99 -1.75
C HIS A 533 21.23 -4.77 -3.04
N ILE A 534 22.26 -4.87 -3.88
CA ILE A 534 22.24 -5.72 -5.07
C ILE A 534 22.17 -7.20 -4.66
N ARG A 535 22.97 -7.62 -3.67
CA ARG A 535 22.93 -8.99 -3.12
C ARG A 535 21.56 -9.31 -2.51
N VAL A 536 20.98 -8.37 -1.74
CA VAL A 536 19.63 -8.49 -1.18
C VAL A 536 18.59 -8.71 -2.28
N TRP A 537 18.63 -7.93 -3.35
CA TRP A 537 17.66 -8.09 -4.44
C TRP A 537 17.87 -9.36 -5.25
N ALA A 538 19.11 -9.81 -5.42
CA ALA A 538 19.39 -11.12 -6.00
C ALA A 538 18.74 -12.25 -5.18
N ILE A 539 18.86 -12.24 -3.84
CA ILE A 539 18.19 -13.21 -2.96
C ILE A 539 16.66 -13.14 -3.12
N LYS A 540 16.09 -11.93 -3.08
CA LYS A 540 14.64 -11.74 -3.23
C LYS A 540 14.12 -12.27 -4.57
N LEU A 541 14.80 -11.97 -5.68
CA LEU A 541 14.37 -12.40 -7.01
C LEU A 541 14.58 -13.91 -7.24
N LEU A 542 15.67 -14.49 -6.72
CA LEU A 542 15.91 -15.94 -6.74
C LEU A 542 14.85 -16.74 -5.98
N THR A 543 14.15 -16.10 -5.04
CA THR A 543 13.13 -16.74 -4.19
C THR A 543 11.70 -16.25 -4.44
N ASP A 544 11.48 -15.36 -5.42
CA ASP A 544 10.19 -14.70 -5.66
C ASP A 544 9.08 -15.67 -6.09
N ASN A 545 9.43 -16.84 -6.63
CA ASN A 545 8.47 -17.89 -6.98
C ASN A 545 8.09 -18.82 -5.81
N GLY A 546 8.58 -18.54 -4.61
CA GLY A 546 8.35 -19.33 -3.40
C GLY A 546 9.09 -20.67 -3.35
N LYS A 547 10.01 -20.94 -4.28
CA LYS A 547 10.82 -22.16 -4.35
C LYS A 547 12.30 -21.84 -4.41
N VAL A 548 13.11 -22.70 -3.79
CA VAL A 548 14.57 -22.59 -3.80
C VAL A 548 15.13 -23.88 -4.38
N SER A 549 15.87 -23.79 -5.48
CA SER A 549 16.55 -24.96 -6.06
C SER A 549 17.82 -25.28 -5.27
N ASP A 550 18.28 -26.52 -5.34
CA ASP A 550 19.45 -26.99 -4.59
C ASP A 550 20.70 -26.17 -4.94
N LYS A 551 20.90 -25.88 -6.22
CA LYS A 551 21.96 -24.98 -6.69
C LYS A 551 21.87 -23.59 -6.06
N VAL A 552 20.67 -23.03 -5.89
CA VAL A 552 20.50 -21.70 -5.27
C VAL A 552 20.77 -21.77 -3.77
N LEU A 553 20.30 -22.83 -3.10
CA LEU A 553 20.52 -23.02 -1.68
C LEU A 553 22.02 -23.15 -1.36
N GLU A 554 22.77 -23.94 -2.12
CA GLU A 554 24.23 -24.06 -1.98
C GLU A 554 24.94 -22.69 -2.07
N GLN A 555 24.48 -21.82 -2.98
CA GLN A 555 25.04 -20.47 -3.12
C GLN A 555 24.65 -19.55 -1.95
N PHE A 556 23.45 -19.71 -1.40
CA PHE A 556 23.04 -18.98 -0.19
C PHE A 556 23.82 -19.41 1.05
N GLU A 557 24.11 -20.71 1.19
CA GLU A 557 24.93 -21.24 2.27
C GLU A 557 26.37 -20.71 2.18
N SER A 558 26.98 -20.80 1.00
CA SER A 558 28.32 -20.25 0.74
C SER A 558 28.40 -18.73 0.99
N LEU A 559 27.39 -17.97 0.54
CA LEU A 559 27.29 -16.54 0.83
C LEU A 559 27.18 -16.30 2.35
N ALA A 560 26.33 -17.04 3.05
CA ALA A 560 26.11 -16.88 4.49
C ALA A 560 27.39 -17.09 5.31
N GLU A 561 28.31 -17.95 4.86
CA GLU A 561 29.59 -18.21 5.54
C GLU A 561 30.48 -16.96 5.61
N THR A 562 30.48 -16.14 4.56
CA THR A 562 31.40 -15.01 4.42
C THR A 562 30.74 -13.64 4.51
N GLU A 563 29.41 -13.56 4.42
CA GLU A 563 28.68 -12.29 4.34
C GLU A 563 28.82 -11.44 5.63
N PRO A 564 29.36 -10.20 5.52
CA PRO A 564 29.45 -9.27 6.64
C PRO A 564 28.18 -8.43 6.88
N SER A 565 27.35 -8.21 5.86
CA SER A 565 26.14 -7.38 5.99
C SER A 565 25.05 -8.13 6.73
N GLY A 566 24.60 -7.55 7.85
CA GLY A 566 23.44 -8.06 8.55
C GLY A 566 22.14 -7.94 7.75
N LEU A 567 22.04 -7.00 6.80
CA LEU A 567 20.84 -6.89 5.95
C LEU A 567 20.76 -8.06 4.97
N VAL A 568 21.89 -8.44 4.37
CA VAL A 568 21.94 -9.64 3.53
C VAL A 568 21.62 -10.88 4.37
N GLN A 569 22.18 -10.99 5.58
CA GLN A 569 21.88 -12.09 6.50
C GLN A 569 20.38 -12.14 6.90
N LEU A 570 19.71 -11.00 7.07
CA LEU A 570 18.26 -10.94 7.32
C LEU A 570 17.47 -11.53 6.15
N HIS A 571 17.83 -11.16 4.92
CA HIS A 571 17.16 -11.69 3.72
C HIS A 571 17.50 -13.17 3.51
N LEU A 572 18.71 -13.64 3.83
CA LEU A 572 19.03 -15.08 3.88
C LEU A 572 18.21 -15.83 4.94
N ALA A 573 18.07 -15.27 6.14
CA ALA A 573 17.23 -15.85 7.20
C ALA A 573 15.75 -15.95 6.76
N SER A 574 15.27 -14.98 5.97
CA SER A 574 13.92 -15.00 5.39
C SER A 574 13.67 -16.19 4.45
N VAL A 575 14.72 -16.74 3.83
CA VAL A 575 14.63 -17.88 2.90
C VAL A 575 14.28 -19.17 3.64
N LEU A 576 14.67 -19.33 4.91
CA LEU A 576 14.44 -20.55 5.68
C LEU A 576 12.98 -21.01 5.66
N ARG A 577 12.02 -20.08 5.64
CA ARG A 577 10.57 -20.39 5.59
C ARG A 577 10.14 -21.09 4.30
N LEU A 578 10.88 -20.90 3.22
CA LEU A 578 10.62 -21.48 1.89
C LEU A 578 11.25 -22.86 1.72
N LEU A 579 12.20 -23.23 2.58
CA LEU A 579 12.92 -24.48 2.46
C LEU A 579 12.12 -25.66 3.05
N PRO A 580 12.21 -26.86 2.46
CA PRO A 580 11.81 -28.11 3.11
C PRO A 580 12.50 -28.26 4.46
N PHE A 581 11.85 -28.90 5.43
CA PHE A 581 12.36 -29.02 6.81
C PHE A 581 13.78 -29.61 6.87
N SER A 582 14.07 -30.65 6.07
CA SER A 582 15.38 -31.29 6.01
C SER A 582 16.53 -30.37 5.55
N LYS A 583 16.22 -29.24 4.90
CA LYS A 583 17.20 -28.30 4.32
C LYS A 583 17.34 -27.01 5.13
N ARG A 584 16.64 -26.87 6.26
CA ARG A 584 16.69 -25.63 7.06
C ARG A 584 17.93 -25.54 7.94
N TRP A 585 18.47 -26.67 8.38
CA TRP A 585 19.54 -26.69 9.38
C TRP A 585 20.87 -26.14 8.88
N ASP A 586 21.22 -26.38 7.62
CA ASP A 586 22.53 -26.00 7.08
C ASP A 586 22.64 -24.47 6.99
N LEU A 587 21.73 -23.82 6.25
CA LEU A 587 21.67 -22.36 6.18
C LEU A 587 21.49 -21.71 7.56
N ALA A 588 20.58 -22.22 8.41
CA ALA A 588 20.38 -21.65 9.74
C ALA A 588 21.62 -21.83 10.64
N GLY A 589 22.30 -22.97 10.53
CA GLY A 589 23.51 -23.29 11.27
C GLY A 589 24.64 -22.32 10.91
N VAL A 590 24.83 -22.04 9.63
CA VAL A 590 25.82 -21.05 9.17
C VAL A 590 25.49 -19.65 9.70
N LEU A 591 24.24 -19.20 9.55
CA LEU A 591 23.80 -17.88 10.05
C LEU A 591 23.95 -17.76 11.58
N ALA A 592 23.67 -18.82 12.33
CA ALA A 592 23.75 -18.84 13.78
C ALA A 592 25.16 -19.17 14.33
N SER A 593 26.13 -19.49 13.47
CA SER A 593 27.53 -19.77 13.86
C SER A 593 28.34 -18.50 14.18
N LYS A 594 27.78 -17.33 13.89
CA LYS A 594 28.34 -16.00 14.13
C LYS A 594 27.55 -15.30 15.26
N ASP A 595 28.23 -14.48 16.04
CA ASP A 595 27.63 -13.71 17.15
C ASP A 595 27.59 -12.19 16.91
N THR A 596 28.10 -11.72 15.76
CA THR A 596 28.13 -10.29 15.37
C THR A 596 26.80 -9.58 15.58
N PHE A 597 25.69 -10.25 15.26
CA PHE A 597 24.32 -9.71 15.38
C PHE A 597 23.47 -10.51 16.38
N ALA A 598 24.10 -11.16 17.38
CA ALA A 598 23.38 -11.98 18.36
C ALA A 598 22.38 -11.19 19.21
N ASN A 599 22.63 -9.88 19.39
CA ASN A 599 21.77 -8.96 20.13
C ASN A 599 20.89 -8.08 19.22
N ASP A 600 20.93 -8.29 17.90
CA ASP A 600 20.04 -7.60 16.97
C ASP A 600 18.57 -7.94 17.29
N PRO A 601 17.63 -6.99 17.25
CA PRO A 601 16.24 -7.24 17.61
C PRO A 601 15.46 -8.05 16.56
N VAL A 602 16.00 -8.25 15.36
CA VAL A 602 15.30 -8.85 14.21
C VAL A 602 15.95 -10.16 13.78
N LEU A 603 17.27 -10.20 13.53
CA LEU A 603 17.93 -11.33 12.89
C LEU A 603 17.80 -12.65 13.67
N PRO A 604 18.06 -12.71 14.99
CA PRO A 604 17.80 -13.91 15.79
C PRO A 604 16.36 -14.38 15.69
N LEU A 605 15.37 -13.47 15.63
CA LEU A 605 13.96 -13.83 15.51
C LEU A 605 13.63 -14.36 14.11
N MET A 606 14.19 -13.77 13.05
CA MET A 606 14.01 -14.27 11.69
C MET A 606 14.56 -15.69 11.52
N ILE A 607 15.76 -15.97 12.06
CA ILE A 607 16.31 -17.32 12.06
C ILE A 607 15.40 -18.25 12.85
N TRP A 608 14.94 -17.83 14.04
CA TRP A 608 14.01 -18.61 14.86
C TRP A 608 12.73 -18.96 14.13
N TYR A 609 12.06 -18.00 13.48
CA TYR A 609 10.83 -18.24 12.72
C TYR A 609 11.05 -19.23 11.57
N GLY A 610 12.25 -19.21 10.98
CA GLY A 610 12.68 -20.20 10.00
C GLY A 610 12.77 -21.62 10.56
N ILE A 611 13.40 -21.80 11.73
CA ILE A 611 13.69 -23.14 12.27
C ILE A 611 12.65 -23.70 13.26
N SER A 612 11.84 -22.86 13.88
CA SER A 612 10.90 -23.26 14.95
C SER A 612 10.00 -24.46 14.58
N PRO A 613 9.45 -24.56 13.35
CA PRO A 613 8.69 -25.74 12.93
C PRO A 613 9.51 -27.04 12.92
N VAL A 614 10.76 -27.02 12.44
CA VAL A 614 11.59 -28.23 12.32
C VAL A 614 12.18 -28.69 13.66
N VAL A 615 12.33 -27.80 14.65
CA VAL A 615 12.80 -28.19 15.99
C VAL A 615 11.89 -29.24 16.65
N GLY A 616 10.58 -29.20 16.36
CA GLY A 616 9.63 -30.19 16.89
C GLY A 616 9.72 -31.55 16.20
N GLU A 617 10.13 -31.58 14.94
CA GLU A 617 10.12 -32.76 14.07
C GLU A 617 11.49 -33.48 14.03
N ASP A 618 12.59 -32.74 14.16
CA ASP A 618 13.96 -33.27 14.10
C ASP A 618 14.76 -32.90 15.35
N ARG A 619 14.61 -33.73 16.40
CA ARG A 619 15.31 -33.53 17.68
C ARG A 619 16.82 -33.64 17.55
N SER A 620 17.32 -34.54 16.70
CA SER A 620 18.76 -34.75 16.51
C SER A 620 19.41 -33.54 15.85
N GLY A 621 18.80 -33.03 14.77
CA GLY A 621 19.23 -31.80 14.11
C GLY A 621 19.19 -30.59 15.05
N ALA A 622 18.14 -30.46 15.87
CA ALA A 622 18.03 -29.40 16.87
C ALA A 622 19.14 -29.45 17.95
N ILE A 623 19.52 -30.63 18.44
CA ILE A 623 20.63 -30.80 19.39
C ILE A 623 21.98 -30.42 18.73
N GLN A 624 22.20 -30.84 17.49
CA GLN A 624 23.40 -30.47 16.73
C GLN A 624 23.46 -28.97 16.43
N PHE A 625 22.31 -28.35 16.15
CA PHE A 625 22.21 -26.92 15.96
C PHE A 625 22.60 -26.16 17.24
N ILE A 626 22.08 -26.56 18.41
CA ILE A 626 22.41 -25.93 19.70
C ILE A 626 23.91 -25.96 19.97
N SER A 627 24.61 -27.07 19.66
CA SER A 627 26.04 -27.20 19.98
C SER A 627 26.94 -26.29 19.15
N LYS A 628 26.48 -25.86 17.95
CA LYS A 628 27.20 -24.95 17.04
C LYS A 628 26.70 -23.51 17.09
N CYS A 629 25.50 -23.29 17.62
CA CYS A 629 24.84 -21.98 17.67
C CYS A 629 25.54 -21.04 18.67
N LYS A 630 25.97 -19.86 18.20
CA LYS A 630 26.54 -18.81 19.05
C LYS A 630 25.53 -17.78 19.53
N ILE A 631 24.32 -17.75 18.97
CA ILE A 631 23.27 -16.81 19.34
C ILE A 631 22.50 -17.32 20.57
N PRO A 632 22.62 -16.69 21.76
CA PRO A 632 22.02 -17.21 22.99
C PRO A 632 20.50 -17.40 22.92
N LYS A 633 19.79 -16.44 22.31
CA LYS A 633 18.33 -16.49 22.14
C LYS A 633 17.88 -17.74 21.40
N LEU A 634 18.56 -18.09 20.31
CA LEU A 634 18.25 -19.28 19.51
C LEU A 634 18.48 -20.57 20.31
N ARG A 635 19.58 -20.67 21.08
CA ARG A 635 19.80 -21.83 21.96
C ARG A 635 18.69 -22.00 22.99
N THR A 636 18.29 -20.91 23.64
CA THR A 636 17.20 -20.91 24.64
C THR A 636 15.88 -21.32 24.01
N PHE A 637 15.54 -20.78 22.84
CA PHE A 637 14.28 -21.10 22.16
C PHE A 637 14.25 -22.54 21.65
N THR A 638 15.33 -23.02 21.04
CA THR A 638 15.43 -24.42 20.62
C THR A 638 15.33 -25.38 21.81
N ALA A 639 16.03 -25.11 22.92
CA ALA A 639 15.93 -25.92 24.14
C ALA A 639 14.50 -25.91 24.72
N ARG A 640 13.85 -24.74 24.77
CA ARG A 640 12.45 -24.61 25.21
C ARG A 640 11.51 -25.45 24.34
N ARG A 641 11.67 -25.41 23.02
CA ARG A 641 10.83 -26.18 22.09
C ARG A 641 11.06 -27.69 22.21
N LEU A 642 12.30 -28.13 22.38
CA LEU A 642 12.66 -29.53 22.64
C LEU A 642 12.11 -30.08 23.96
N ALA A 643 12.03 -29.24 25.00
CA ALA A 643 11.43 -29.60 26.29
C ALA A 643 9.89 -29.62 26.23
N SER A 644 9.28 -28.74 25.42
CA SER A 644 7.81 -28.68 25.26
C SER A 644 7.22 -29.84 24.44
N SER A 645 8.04 -30.56 23.68
CA SER A 645 7.60 -31.64 22.78
C SER A 645 7.53 -33.02 23.44
N THR A 646 7.83 -33.15 24.73
CA THR A 646 7.85 -34.44 25.45
C THR A 646 6.47 -34.89 25.96
N GLY A 647 5.36 -34.44 25.35
CA GLY A 647 4.01 -34.59 25.91
C GLY A 647 2.93 -35.24 25.03
N THR A 648 3.27 -35.86 23.90
CA THR A 648 2.30 -36.59 23.05
C THR A 648 2.87 -37.92 22.56
N ASN A 649 3.25 -38.77 23.51
CA ASN A 649 3.38 -40.22 23.31
C ASN A 649 2.42 -40.95 24.26
N GLU A 650 1.20 -40.43 24.39
CA GLU A 650 0.07 -41.17 24.92
C GLU A 650 -0.98 -41.34 23.82
N GLU A 651 -1.08 -42.60 23.38
CA GLU A 651 -2.20 -43.25 22.68
C GLU A 651 -2.54 -42.89 21.22
N LYS A 652 -2.04 -43.80 20.35
CA LYS A 652 -2.61 -44.40 19.11
C LYS A 652 -1.95 -44.04 17.79
#